data_AF-A0A0G1Y0V7-F1
#
_entry.id   AF-A0A0G1Y0V7-F1
#
_cell.length_a   1.000
_cell.length_b   1.000
_cell.length_c   1.000
_cell.angle_alpha   90.00
_cell.angle_beta   90.00
_cell.angle_gamma   90.00
#
_symmetry.space_group_name_H-M   'P 1'
#
loop_
_entity.id
_entity.type
_entity.pdbx_description
1 polymer ?
#
loop_
_entity_poly.entity_id
_entity_poly.type
_entity_poly.pdbx_seq_one_letter_code
_entity_poly.pdbx_strand_id
1 'polypeptide(L)'
;MQKGQEVSGFGRGRSIDQSKRFREEMQEAEVERTGEAREVLEIEGGVRQLEVAIGTINEDDRGRDWAVTYAPIVENVDQKFLADIRFWEQVFTRFESEISPVGMFAALPSQIQADVEIQQFFFSRPHFNTAYLPRAVMEKVEPELIVDRWISLGVDEHTFTHAPWKHFHREQKCKFVNDAIKNNLSIAVVDAHRNEFRDAVPPDEWNQIARGHYTQDPLSVLRVVQDDLDRLLELFAKQEIRRILEQPQPHEEREAYLRLSLPILRALEFSEEAVRVWKEGIEESAYLASGFGGFEKMTPDDRAWVISLIPKRADGYDEGYQDFIRRNLPKLIQQLPPSAVSRNLSDLGSMFQPWELPAKDVADGIIRPTLENQGASAFRTFQLFSNWIDCFDAGSIKYLDLICPDKDSAKILRQIMNKTGARFQDFMSFYTDVRFGKGRDGELKGPVPQLVREENLIPYIDAKLPWSPTLFSEFEEHIASGRSTKDVAREMTQEVTQQVKDIQEGEWPEGGLDDYKLGLLSHVFPPALGVSREEYARLVRRREDRQSDVPFEWTSFQGEEISFPLGKWELVEGEQFEIAPWNRLSEVIAEVNSKKVVAEDKEQAEPNEILMGPSQVVEVGRAMVRILSESSTTSTKTALRDGYALFVGRGGAKLPEFVSGQEDATRLFEWSKDSLRDIVDVALRAYQQVDPALFEQEVAQATRREITPKAKKSIIKSVVGLLKNPRLADEQKGERIRAVLKDAGVKFEGDVYEQVRLSVTNIRDDVVLEKATATVVDQLLAGSKGMSSEAGKISLVIVQKILGVDGSAMEKEMDKWSFVEGAEGGEQRQIQFQITKHKLHAIAGLNMGVCVAVDDQLWNKEEFSNVVLFGDDGVARGGMHFEIVRDGSKTFLSLPGINPSLTMLREVSGERLMQAMLEYAKKCAKAIGAVAVLIPTNTIIFSNREELHRVIRDMKLPIKSLTQPHQFSYAPFAYSWQDGYEVAVE
;
A
#
# COMPACT_ATOMS: atom_id res chain seq x y z
N MET A 1 47.31 -63.76 87.51
CA MET A 1 47.08 -63.87 88.97
C MET A 1 45.75 -63.19 89.28
N GLN A 2 44.92 -63.88 90.08
CA GLN A 2 43.80 -63.47 90.95
C GLN A 2 43.71 -61.95 91.27
N LYS A 3 42.60 -61.29 91.65
CA LYS A 3 41.22 -61.62 92.05
C LYS A 3 40.55 -60.25 92.37
N GLY A 4 39.24 -60.13 92.14
CA GLY A 4 38.27 -59.83 93.22
C GLY A 4 37.93 -58.38 93.61
N GLN A 5 36.60 -58.12 93.55
CA GLN A 5 35.77 -57.36 94.50
C GLN A 5 35.82 -55.83 94.52
N GLU A 6 34.77 -55.06 94.86
CA GLU A 6 33.29 -55.16 94.87
C GLU A 6 32.81 -53.83 95.55
N VAL A 7 31.63 -53.33 95.14
CA VAL A 7 30.66 -52.51 95.93
C VAL A 7 30.72 -50.96 96.00
N SER A 8 29.58 -50.38 95.58
CA SER A 8 28.87 -49.12 95.94
C SER A 8 29.44 -47.78 95.43
N GLY A 9 28.71 -46.87 94.76
CA GLY A 9 27.28 -46.71 94.53
C GLY A 9 26.65 -45.74 95.54
N PHE A 10 26.50 -44.44 95.21
CA PHE A 10 25.38 -43.55 95.61
C PHE A 10 25.59 -42.11 95.05
N GLY A 11 24.61 -41.59 94.30
CA GLY A 11 24.30 -40.15 94.28
C GLY A 11 24.80 -39.25 93.15
N ARG A 12 24.46 -39.49 91.87
CA ARG A 12 24.51 -38.44 90.79
C ARG A 12 23.42 -38.57 89.72
N GLY A 13 22.21 -38.97 90.09
CA GLY A 13 21.11 -39.24 89.13
C GLY A 13 20.06 -38.13 88.93
N ARG A 14 19.98 -37.09 89.77
CA ARG A 14 18.92 -36.06 89.67
C ARG A 14 19.38 -34.66 89.25
N SER A 15 20.68 -34.39 89.18
CA SER A 15 21.21 -33.08 88.76
C SER A 15 21.38 -32.94 87.24
N ILE A 16 21.50 -34.06 86.52
CA ILE A 16 21.76 -34.06 85.07
C ILE A 16 20.47 -33.81 84.28
N ASP A 17 19.31 -34.26 84.76
CA ASP A 17 18.03 -34.16 84.02
C ASP A 17 17.42 -32.74 84.06
N GLN A 18 17.52 -32.03 85.19
CA GLN A 18 17.11 -30.63 85.27
C GLN A 18 18.06 -29.68 84.52
N SER A 19 19.37 -29.98 84.52
CA SER A 19 20.35 -29.20 83.76
C SER A 19 20.20 -29.38 82.25
N LYS A 20 19.68 -30.53 81.80
CA LYS A 20 19.44 -30.80 80.39
C LYS A 20 18.16 -30.12 79.90
N ARG A 21 17.05 -30.21 80.64
CA ARG A 21 15.81 -29.46 80.33
C ARG A 21 16.01 -27.95 80.36
N PHE A 22 16.71 -27.42 81.36
CA PHE A 22 16.99 -25.98 81.43
C PHE A 22 17.89 -25.49 80.29
N ARG A 23 18.81 -26.33 79.79
CA ARG A 23 19.60 -26.01 78.59
C ARG A 23 18.79 -26.11 77.31
N GLU A 24 17.89 -27.08 77.19
CA GLU A 24 17.01 -27.22 76.03
C GLU A 24 16.02 -26.05 75.97
N GLU A 25 15.39 -25.65 77.09
CA GLU A 25 14.53 -24.47 77.18
C GLU A 25 15.29 -23.15 76.96
N MET A 26 16.52 -23.03 77.49
CA MET A 26 17.36 -21.87 77.20
C MET A 26 17.80 -21.81 75.74
N GLN A 27 18.08 -22.95 75.12
CA GLN A 27 18.51 -23.03 73.74
C GLN A 27 17.33 -22.77 72.78
N GLU A 28 16.12 -23.22 73.11
CA GLU A 28 14.89 -22.84 72.40
C GLU A 28 14.61 -21.34 72.56
N ALA A 29 14.69 -20.79 73.78
CA ALA A 29 14.51 -19.35 74.01
C ALA A 29 15.61 -18.49 73.36
N GLU A 30 16.84 -19.00 73.25
CA GLU A 30 17.96 -18.32 72.57
C GLU A 30 17.83 -18.41 71.05
N VAL A 31 17.33 -19.53 70.51
CA VAL A 31 16.97 -19.68 69.09
C VAL A 31 15.77 -18.81 68.72
N GLU A 32 14.76 -18.70 69.59
CA GLU A 32 13.60 -17.83 69.40
C GLU A 32 14.02 -16.36 69.46
N ARG A 33 14.82 -15.94 70.46
CA ARG A 33 15.37 -14.58 70.53
C ARG A 33 16.31 -14.24 69.38
N THR A 34 17.12 -15.19 68.90
CA THR A 34 17.97 -14.96 67.73
C THR A 34 17.18 -14.97 66.42
N GLY A 35 16.06 -15.71 66.36
CA GLY A 35 15.08 -15.64 65.28
C GLY A 35 14.38 -14.28 65.22
N GLU A 36 13.80 -13.83 66.32
CA GLU A 36 13.17 -12.51 66.44
C GLU A 36 14.14 -11.37 66.15
N ALA A 37 15.37 -11.42 66.70
CA ALA A 37 16.39 -10.41 66.43
C ALA A 37 16.82 -10.40 64.96
N ARG A 38 16.85 -11.56 64.30
CA ARG A 38 17.16 -11.67 62.88
C ARG A 38 16.01 -11.13 62.02
N GLU A 39 14.76 -11.43 62.35
CA GLU A 39 13.60 -10.88 61.64
C GLU A 39 13.54 -9.36 61.76
N VAL A 40 13.81 -8.81 62.95
CA VAL A 40 13.88 -7.35 63.15
C VAL A 40 14.99 -6.72 62.29
N LEU A 41 16.17 -7.35 62.23
CA LEU A 41 17.27 -6.89 61.38
C LEU A 41 16.97 -7.00 59.88
N GLU A 42 16.23 -8.04 59.46
CA GLU A 42 15.82 -8.21 58.07
C GLU A 42 14.77 -7.15 57.67
N ILE A 43 13.78 -6.87 58.52
CA ILE A 43 12.79 -5.79 58.30
C ILE A 43 13.46 -4.41 58.23
N GLU A 44 14.40 -4.12 59.14
CA GLU A 44 15.19 -2.88 59.12
C GLU A 44 15.99 -2.73 57.81
N GLY A 45 16.45 -3.85 57.24
CA GLY A 45 17.04 -3.88 55.90
C GLY A 45 16.08 -3.39 54.81
N GLY A 46 14.83 -3.83 54.85
CA GLY A 46 13.77 -3.33 53.97
C GLY A 46 13.47 -1.84 54.19
N VAL A 47 13.38 -1.39 55.46
CA VAL A 47 13.10 0.02 55.79
C VAL A 47 14.17 0.94 55.21
N ARG A 48 15.45 0.52 55.22
CA ARG A 48 16.55 1.27 54.59
C ARG A 48 16.46 1.30 53.06
N GLN A 49 15.98 0.24 52.42
CA GLN A 49 15.74 0.27 50.96
C GLN A 49 14.71 1.35 50.62
N LEU A 50 13.62 1.39 51.38
CA LEU A 50 12.56 2.38 51.22
C LEU A 50 13.06 3.81 51.53
N GLU A 51 13.87 4.00 52.58
CA GLU A 51 14.49 5.30 52.93
C GLU A 51 15.33 5.85 51.79
N VAL A 52 16.17 5.01 51.16
CA VAL A 52 16.97 5.40 49.99
C VAL A 52 16.06 5.79 48.82
N ALA A 53 14.99 5.04 48.59
CA ALA A 53 14.07 5.32 47.51
C ALA A 53 13.24 6.61 47.73
N ILE A 54 12.83 6.91 48.98
CA ILE A 54 12.21 8.20 49.33
C ILE A 54 13.11 9.38 48.97
N GLY A 55 14.43 9.23 49.16
CA GLY A 55 15.42 10.23 48.80
C GLY A 55 15.43 10.61 47.31
N THR A 56 14.83 9.80 46.43
CA THR A 56 14.72 10.06 44.99
C THR A 56 13.49 10.89 44.60
N ILE A 57 12.52 11.05 45.51
CA ILE A 57 11.32 11.87 45.29
C ILE A 57 11.59 13.32 45.67
N ASN A 58 11.12 14.24 44.84
CA ASN A 58 11.12 15.68 45.11
C ASN A 58 10.41 15.99 46.43
N GLU A 59 11.00 16.83 47.29
CA GLU A 59 10.45 17.15 48.61
C GLU A 59 9.03 17.73 48.53
N ASP A 60 8.71 18.49 47.49
CA ASP A 60 7.37 19.08 47.27
C ASP A 60 6.27 18.06 46.91
N ASP A 61 6.68 16.85 46.49
CA ASP A 61 5.79 15.75 46.13
C ASP A 61 5.65 14.71 47.24
N ARG A 62 6.49 14.79 48.29
CA ARG A 62 6.37 13.96 49.49
C ARG A 62 5.05 14.25 50.22
N GLY A 63 4.42 13.21 50.74
CA GLY A 63 3.09 13.26 51.35
C GLY A 63 1.90 13.47 50.39
N ARG A 64 2.08 13.61 49.06
CA ARG A 64 0.95 13.71 48.12
C ARG A 64 0.31 12.36 47.86
N ASP A 65 -1.01 12.28 47.74
CA ASP A 65 -1.76 11.01 47.55
C ASP A 65 -1.60 10.36 46.15
N TRP A 66 -0.64 10.79 45.34
CA TRP A 66 -0.49 10.34 43.95
C TRP A 66 0.31 9.05 43.84
N ALA A 67 -0.31 7.99 43.32
CA ALA A 67 0.35 6.68 43.13
C ALA A 67 1.63 6.76 42.27
N VAL A 68 1.64 7.63 41.24
CA VAL A 68 2.77 7.79 40.31
C VAL A 68 4.04 8.27 41.04
N THR A 69 3.87 9.12 42.06
CA THR A 69 4.98 9.59 42.90
C THR A 69 5.68 8.42 43.60
N TYR A 70 4.94 7.37 43.92
CA TYR A 70 5.38 6.28 44.79
C TYR A 70 5.67 4.96 44.10
N ALA A 71 5.23 4.78 42.85
CA ALA A 71 5.56 3.60 42.05
C ALA A 71 7.07 3.32 42.00
N PRO A 72 7.97 4.31 41.79
CA PRO A 72 9.41 4.07 41.80
C PRO A 72 9.93 3.60 43.17
N ILE A 73 9.30 4.00 44.28
CA ILE A 73 9.70 3.53 45.62
C ILE A 73 9.37 2.05 45.78
N VAL A 74 8.12 1.70 45.47
CA VAL A 74 7.62 0.34 45.65
C VAL A 74 8.38 -0.64 44.75
N GLU A 75 8.74 -0.25 43.53
CA GLU A 75 9.54 -1.06 42.60
C GLU A 75 10.96 -1.38 43.11
N ASN A 76 11.50 -0.54 44.00
CA ASN A 76 12.85 -0.70 44.55
C ASN A 76 12.90 -1.43 45.90
N VAL A 77 11.74 -1.82 46.46
CA VAL A 77 11.66 -2.59 47.71
C VAL A 77 11.27 -4.03 47.40
N ASP A 78 11.98 -4.99 47.98
CA ASP A 78 11.68 -6.41 47.81
C ASP A 78 10.22 -6.72 48.22
N GLN A 79 9.48 -7.41 47.35
CA GLN A 79 8.07 -7.74 47.53
C GLN A 79 7.79 -8.46 48.84
N LYS A 80 8.74 -9.25 49.37
CA LYS A 80 8.57 -9.93 50.65
C LYS A 80 8.38 -8.98 51.82
N PHE A 81 8.97 -7.78 51.77
CA PHE A 81 8.82 -6.75 52.81
C PHE A 81 7.52 -5.98 52.62
N LEU A 82 7.16 -5.67 51.36
CA LEU A 82 5.90 -5.01 51.03
C LEU A 82 4.67 -5.83 51.48
N ALA A 83 4.81 -7.15 51.63
CA ALA A 83 3.78 -8.05 52.14
C ALA A 83 3.80 -8.26 53.68
N ASP A 84 4.71 -7.63 54.43
CA ASP A 84 4.80 -7.78 55.90
C ASP A 84 4.28 -6.52 56.61
N ILE A 85 3.29 -6.67 57.49
CA ILE A 85 2.72 -5.56 58.26
C ILE A 85 3.74 -4.91 59.20
N ARG A 86 4.64 -5.71 59.80
CA ARG A 86 5.65 -5.21 60.73
C ARG A 86 6.63 -4.27 60.03
N PHE A 87 6.88 -4.51 58.75
CA PHE A 87 7.64 -3.58 57.90
C PHE A 87 6.90 -2.25 57.76
N TRP A 88 5.61 -2.28 57.40
CA TRP A 88 4.83 -1.06 57.28
C TRP A 88 4.65 -0.30 58.60
N GLU A 89 4.52 -0.99 59.74
CA GLU A 89 4.49 -0.36 61.07
C GLU A 89 5.75 0.48 61.32
N GLN A 90 6.93 -0.06 61.00
CA GLN A 90 8.20 0.67 61.14
C GLN A 90 8.31 1.81 60.14
N VAL A 91 7.89 1.59 58.88
CA VAL A 91 7.88 2.62 57.84
C VAL A 91 7.02 3.81 58.26
N PHE A 92 5.77 3.59 58.68
CA PHE A 92 4.89 4.68 59.11
C PHE A 92 5.29 5.28 60.45
N THR A 93 6.00 4.55 61.33
CA THR A 93 6.56 5.15 62.54
C THR A 93 7.70 6.12 62.22
N ARG A 94 8.48 5.84 61.17
CA ARG A 94 9.68 6.63 60.81
C ARG A 94 9.40 7.75 59.82
N PHE A 95 8.46 7.55 58.89
CA PHE A 95 8.22 8.44 57.75
C PHE A 95 6.79 8.98 57.68
N GLU A 96 6.02 8.96 58.78
CA GLU A 96 4.59 9.33 58.80
C GLU A 96 4.24 10.62 58.06
N SER A 97 5.11 11.64 58.15
CA SER A 97 4.93 12.96 57.53
C SER A 97 5.45 13.06 56.08
N GLU A 98 6.22 12.07 55.60
CA GLU A 98 6.88 12.11 54.29
C GLU A 98 6.19 11.23 53.24
N ILE A 99 5.39 10.25 53.67
CA ILE A 99 4.69 9.34 52.78
C ILE A 99 3.18 9.42 52.99
N SER A 100 2.42 9.47 51.90
CA SER A 100 0.97 9.30 51.94
C SER A 100 0.64 7.82 52.07
N PRO A 101 -0.19 7.42 53.05
CA PRO A 101 -0.64 6.05 53.15
C PRO A 101 -1.53 5.64 51.96
N VAL A 102 -2.25 6.59 51.35
CA VAL A 102 -3.09 6.35 50.17
C VAL A 102 -2.22 6.13 48.92
N GLY A 103 -1.25 7.02 48.70
CA GLY A 103 -0.36 6.92 47.55
C GLY A 103 0.53 5.69 47.60
N MET A 104 1.03 5.31 48.79
CA MET A 104 1.76 4.05 49.00
C MET A 104 0.90 2.84 48.64
N PHE A 105 -0.30 2.75 49.22
CA PHE A 105 -1.19 1.61 48.98
C PHE A 105 -1.56 1.48 47.49
N ALA A 106 -1.84 2.60 46.83
CA ALA A 106 -2.17 2.63 45.40
C ALA A 106 -1.01 2.19 44.50
N ALA A 107 0.24 2.38 44.94
CA ALA A 107 1.45 1.97 44.22
C ALA A 107 1.85 0.50 44.45
N LEU A 108 1.29 -0.19 45.45
CA LEU A 108 1.62 -1.59 45.75
C LEU A 108 1.36 -2.54 44.57
N PRO A 109 2.15 -3.61 44.41
CA PRO A 109 1.84 -4.66 43.44
C PRO A 109 0.45 -5.25 43.69
N SER A 110 -0.26 -5.61 42.63
CA SER A 110 -1.66 -6.06 42.73
C SER A 110 -1.86 -7.29 43.62
N GLN A 111 -0.85 -8.17 43.75
CA GLN A 111 -0.93 -9.33 44.63
C GLN A 111 -0.92 -8.92 46.11
N ILE A 112 -0.19 -7.87 46.45
CA ILE A 112 -0.05 -7.34 47.81
C ILE A 112 -1.26 -6.47 48.16
N GLN A 113 -1.78 -5.70 47.20
CA GLN A 113 -3.04 -4.96 47.35
C GLN A 113 -4.23 -5.88 47.70
N ALA A 114 -4.19 -7.15 47.28
CA ALA A 114 -5.24 -8.12 47.54
C ALA A 114 -5.13 -8.78 48.93
N ASP A 115 -4.06 -8.54 49.69
CA ASP A 115 -3.90 -9.08 51.04
C ASP A 115 -4.77 -8.32 52.05
N VAL A 116 -5.67 -9.04 52.74
CA VAL A 116 -6.66 -8.46 53.65
C VAL A 116 -6.01 -7.80 54.86
N GLU A 117 -4.93 -8.37 55.40
CA GLU A 117 -4.28 -7.81 56.58
C GLU A 117 -3.55 -6.51 56.21
N ILE A 118 -2.91 -6.46 55.03
CA ILE A 118 -2.32 -5.23 54.48
C ILE A 118 -3.39 -4.17 54.23
N GLN A 119 -4.53 -4.53 53.64
CA GLN A 119 -5.65 -3.61 53.46
C GLN A 119 -6.13 -3.02 54.79
N GLN A 120 -6.41 -3.86 55.79
CA GLN A 120 -6.83 -3.41 57.11
C GLN A 120 -5.81 -2.47 57.75
N PHE A 121 -4.53 -2.80 57.63
CA PHE A 121 -3.44 -1.97 58.12
C PHE A 121 -3.47 -0.57 57.50
N PHE A 122 -3.48 -0.47 56.17
CA PHE A 122 -3.43 0.83 55.48
C PHE A 122 -4.71 1.64 55.71
N PHE A 123 -5.88 0.99 55.68
CA PHE A 123 -7.15 1.65 55.92
C PHE A 123 -7.28 2.13 57.37
N SER A 124 -6.62 1.50 58.34
CA SER A 124 -6.59 1.98 59.73
C SER A 124 -5.74 3.23 59.94
N ARG A 125 -4.90 3.61 58.96
CA ARG A 125 -3.99 4.76 59.11
C ARG A 125 -4.77 6.07 59.18
N PRO A 126 -4.35 7.01 60.06
CA PRO A 126 -4.84 8.39 60.01
C PRO A 126 -4.65 8.97 58.61
N HIS A 127 -5.60 9.80 58.17
CA HIS A 127 -5.56 10.47 56.86
C HIS A 127 -5.65 9.56 55.63
N PHE A 128 -5.96 8.26 55.79
CA PHE A 128 -6.27 7.40 54.65
C PHE A 128 -7.62 7.80 54.02
N ASN A 129 -7.57 8.67 53.03
CA ASN A 129 -8.74 9.12 52.29
C ASN A 129 -8.96 8.25 51.05
N THR A 130 -10.03 7.44 51.08
CA THR A 130 -10.38 6.56 49.96
C THR A 130 -10.63 7.33 48.67
N ALA A 131 -11.06 8.60 48.73
CA ALA A 131 -11.36 9.42 47.54
C ALA A 131 -10.18 9.57 46.56
N TYR A 132 -8.94 9.40 47.05
CA TYR A 132 -7.74 9.49 46.21
C TYR A 132 -7.23 8.13 45.72
N LEU A 133 -7.87 7.02 46.12
CA LEU A 133 -7.53 5.71 45.55
C LEU A 133 -8.05 5.60 44.11
N PRO A 134 -7.23 5.11 43.18
CA PRO A 134 -7.71 4.76 41.85
C PRO A 134 -8.81 3.69 41.95
N ARG A 135 -9.87 3.83 41.14
CA ARG A 135 -11.00 2.89 41.09
C ARG A 135 -10.56 1.43 40.93
N ALA A 136 -9.59 1.18 40.06
CA ALA A 136 -9.05 -0.17 39.81
C ALA A 136 -8.37 -0.80 41.04
N VAL A 137 -7.87 0.01 41.97
CA VAL A 137 -7.33 -0.47 43.26
C VAL A 137 -8.49 -0.76 44.20
N MET A 138 -9.46 0.17 44.30
CA MET A 138 -10.63 0.00 45.18
C MET A 138 -11.44 -1.27 44.86
N GLU A 139 -11.61 -1.63 43.58
CA GLU A 139 -12.33 -2.84 43.17
C GLU A 139 -11.64 -4.17 43.58
N LYS A 140 -10.41 -4.11 44.09
CA LYS A 140 -9.64 -5.27 44.60
C LYS A 140 -9.61 -5.37 46.13
N VAL A 141 -10.02 -4.30 46.83
CA VAL A 141 -10.07 -4.26 48.29
C VAL A 141 -11.37 -4.89 48.78
N GLU A 142 -11.35 -5.44 50.00
CA GLU A 142 -12.54 -5.96 50.67
C GLU A 142 -13.67 -4.91 50.73
N PRO A 143 -14.88 -5.22 50.24
CA PRO A 143 -16.00 -4.28 50.16
C PRO A 143 -16.28 -3.52 51.47
N GLU A 144 -16.19 -4.20 52.61
CA GLU A 144 -16.51 -3.67 53.94
C GLU A 144 -15.57 -2.52 54.34
N LEU A 145 -14.33 -2.49 53.82
CA LEU A 145 -13.36 -1.43 54.12
C LEU A 145 -13.61 -0.15 53.31
N ILE A 146 -14.29 -0.28 52.17
CA ILE A 146 -14.47 0.81 51.20
C ILE A 146 -15.89 1.36 51.19
N VAL A 147 -16.91 0.50 51.16
CA VAL A 147 -18.28 0.92 50.85
C VAL A 147 -18.81 1.93 51.86
N ASP A 148 -18.64 1.68 53.16
CA ASP A 148 -19.13 2.59 54.21
C ASP A 148 -18.39 3.93 54.21
N ARG A 149 -17.05 3.89 54.01
CA ARG A 149 -16.23 5.10 53.90
C ARG A 149 -16.60 5.92 52.67
N TRP A 150 -16.78 5.27 51.53
CA TRP A 150 -17.15 5.91 50.27
C TRP A 150 -18.52 6.58 50.36
N ILE A 151 -19.51 5.87 50.91
CA ILE A 151 -20.87 6.43 51.13
C ILE A 151 -20.82 7.66 52.04
N SER A 152 -19.95 7.67 53.06
CA SER A 152 -19.82 8.81 53.98
C SER A 152 -19.29 10.09 53.34
N LEU A 153 -18.62 10.00 52.17
CA LEU A 153 -18.09 11.17 51.45
C LEU A 153 -19.20 12.01 50.79
N GLY A 154 -20.40 11.44 50.65
CA GLY A 154 -21.50 12.05 49.90
C GLY A 154 -21.40 11.78 48.40
N VAL A 155 -22.33 12.39 47.65
CA VAL A 155 -22.42 12.23 46.19
C VAL A 155 -22.12 13.56 45.52
N ASP A 156 -20.99 13.59 44.82
CA ASP A 156 -20.54 14.62 43.89
C ASP A 156 -19.96 13.96 42.62
N GLU A 157 -19.47 14.76 41.67
CA GLU A 157 -18.94 14.24 40.40
C GLU A 157 -17.74 13.30 40.58
N HIS A 158 -16.84 13.63 41.52
CA HIS A 158 -15.63 12.85 41.77
C HIS A 158 -15.95 11.50 42.42
N THR A 159 -16.74 11.54 43.49
CA THR A 159 -17.17 10.36 44.25
C THR A 159 -18.09 9.46 43.44
N PHE A 160 -18.90 9.99 42.51
CA PHE A 160 -19.69 9.19 41.60
C PHE A 160 -18.81 8.51 40.54
N THR A 161 -17.99 9.28 39.81
CA THR A 161 -17.17 8.76 38.69
C THR A 161 -16.19 7.67 39.14
N HIS A 162 -15.61 7.84 40.33
CA HIS A 162 -14.58 6.94 40.84
C HIS A 162 -15.12 5.84 41.75
N ALA A 163 -16.44 5.74 41.96
CA ALA A 163 -16.99 4.75 42.86
C ALA A 163 -16.68 3.30 42.39
N PRO A 164 -16.31 2.39 43.30
CA PRO A 164 -16.07 0.99 42.98
C PRO A 164 -17.39 0.22 42.94
N TRP A 165 -18.21 0.50 41.93
CA TRP A 165 -19.60 0.02 41.82
C TRP A 165 -19.77 -1.49 41.95
N LYS A 166 -18.73 -2.28 41.66
CA LYS A 166 -18.71 -3.73 41.87
C LYS A 166 -19.01 -4.15 43.32
N HIS A 167 -18.61 -3.32 44.28
CA HIS A 167 -18.77 -3.60 45.72
C HIS A 167 -20.12 -3.16 46.27
N PHE A 168 -20.85 -2.33 45.53
CA PHE A 168 -22.13 -1.79 45.98
C PHE A 168 -23.24 -2.78 45.68
N HIS A 169 -24.05 -3.08 46.68
CA HIS A 169 -25.27 -3.85 46.46
C HIS A 169 -26.35 -3.01 45.78
N ARG A 170 -27.35 -3.71 45.24
CA ARG A 170 -28.46 -3.13 44.49
C ARG A 170 -29.08 -1.89 45.14
N GLU A 171 -29.40 -1.98 46.44
CA GLU A 171 -30.05 -0.91 47.19
C GLU A 171 -29.15 0.33 47.33
N GLN A 172 -27.85 0.12 47.55
CA GLN A 172 -26.86 1.20 47.68
C GLN A 172 -26.67 1.91 46.34
N LYS A 173 -26.57 1.16 45.24
CA LYS A 173 -26.52 1.71 43.87
C LYS A 173 -27.75 2.56 43.56
N CYS A 174 -28.95 2.05 43.82
CA CYS A 174 -30.19 2.82 43.60
C CYS A 174 -30.22 4.10 44.44
N LYS A 175 -29.82 4.03 45.71
CA LYS A 175 -29.74 5.20 46.58
C LYS A 175 -28.75 6.24 46.02
N PHE A 176 -27.58 5.81 45.57
CA PHE A 176 -26.54 6.70 45.06
C PHE A 176 -26.97 7.44 43.78
N VAL A 177 -27.67 6.77 42.87
CA VAL A 177 -28.26 7.41 41.67
C VAL A 177 -29.31 8.45 42.05
N ASN A 178 -30.20 8.12 42.98
CA ASN A 178 -31.21 9.06 43.48
C ASN A 178 -30.58 10.27 44.19
N ASP A 179 -29.55 10.03 44.99
CA ASP A 179 -28.82 11.09 45.69
C ASP A 179 -28.03 11.97 44.68
N ALA A 180 -27.43 11.40 43.63
CA ALA A 180 -26.78 12.13 42.55
C ALA A 180 -27.77 13.08 41.85
N ILE A 181 -28.93 12.54 41.46
CA ILE A 181 -30.01 13.29 40.83
C ILE A 181 -30.50 14.42 41.75
N LYS A 182 -30.73 14.11 43.03
CA LYS A 182 -31.21 15.08 44.02
C LYS A 182 -30.21 16.19 44.30
N ASN A 183 -28.91 15.90 44.22
CA ASN A 183 -27.83 16.87 44.39
C ASN A 183 -27.53 17.66 43.10
N ASN A 184 -28.39 17.55 42.07
CA ASN A 184 -28.21 18.18 40.76
C ASN A 184 -26.87 17.83 40.09
N LEU A 185 -26.41 16.59 40.27
CA LEU A 185 -25.27 16.11 39.49
C LEU A 185 -25.67 16.07 38.01
N SER A 186 -24.74 16.47 37.13
CA SER A 186 -24.95 16.43 35.69
C SER A 186 -25.43 15.04 35.26
N ILE A 187 -26.59 14.98 34.60
CA ILE A 187 -27.14 13.69 34.14
C ILE A 187 -26.19 13.00 33.16
N ALA A 188 -25.38 13.76 32.42
CA ALA A 188 -24.33 13.22 31.55
C ALA A 188 -23.33 12.35 32.33
N VAL A 189 -22.90 12.81 33.51
CA VAL A 189 -21.98 12.07 34.39
C VAL A 189 -22.66 10.80 34.91
N VAL A 190 -23.92 10.91 35.34
CA VAL A 190 -24.66 9.75 35.86
C VAL A 190 -24.86 8.70 34.76
N ASP A 191 -25.29 9.13 33.58
CA ASP A 191 -25.63 8.26 32.44
C ASP A 191 -24.40 7.58 31.81
N ALA A 192 -23.22 8.21 31.85
CA ALA A 192 -21.95 7.61 31.42
C ALA A 192 -21.65 6.29 32.15
N HIS A 193 -22.17 6.13 33.38
CA HIS A 193 -21.97 4.93 34.20
C HIS A 193 -23.13 3.93 34.13
N ARG A 194 -24.15 4.09 33.27
CA ARG A 194 -25.39 3.27 33.28
C ARG A 194 -25.16 1.76 33.34
N ASN A 195 -24.11 1.29 32.68
CA ASN A 195 -23.83 -0.15 32.54
C ASN A 195 -23.52 -0.80 33.90
N GLU A 196 -22.99 -0.01 34.84
CA GLU A 196 -22.62 -0.44 36.19
C GLU A 196 -23.84 -0.53 37.11
N PHE A 197 -24.98 0.01 36.66
CA PHE A 197 -26.26 0.04 37.36
C PHE A 197 -27.32 -0.86 36.75
N ARG A 198 -27.02 -1.65 35.71
CA ARG A 198 -28.01 -2.54 35.04
C ARG A 198 -28.66 -3.55 36.00
N ASP A 199 -27.97 -3.94 37.05
CA ASP A 199 -28.46 -4.82 38.13
C ASP A 199 -29.35 -4.08 39.14
N ALA A 200 -29.18 -2.76 39.25
CA ALA A 200 -29.89 -1.89 40.19
C ALA A 200 -31.15 -1.29 39.59
N VAL A 201 -31.01 -0.63 38.44
CA VAL A 201 -32.03 0.12 37.74
C VAL A 201 -32.25 -0.51 36.36
N PRO A 202 -33.46 -1.04 36.08
CA PRO A 202 -33.79 -1.58 34.76
C PRO A 202 -33.55 -0.56 33.64
N PRO A 203 -33.14 -1.01 32.43
CA PRO A 203 -32.86 -0.10 31.32
C PRO A 203 -33.99 0.86 30.97
N ASP A 204 -35.25 0.41 31.02
CA ASP A 204 -36.41 1.26 30.71
C ASP A 204 -36.62 2.36 31.75
N GLU A 205 -36.40 2.06 33.03
CA GLU A 205 -36.48 3.02 34.13
C GLU A 205 -35.34 4.04 34.03
N TRP A 206 -34.13 3.57 33.74
CA TRP A 206 -32.97 4.44 33.51
C TRP A 206 -33.19 5.38 32.32
N ASN A 207 -33.72 4.87 31.21
CA ASN A 207 -34.01 5.68 30.02
C ASN A 207 -35.09 6.73 30.32
N GLN A 208 -36.08 6.43 31.16
CA GLN A 208 -37.08 7.43 31.61
C GLN A 208 -36.45 8.52 32.47
N ILE A 209 -35.59 8.15 33.43
CA ILE A 209 -34.84 9.09 34.27
C ILE A 209 -33.95 9.99 33.40
N ALA A 210 -33.10 9.39 32.57
CA ALA A 210 -32.17 10.10 31.70
C ALA A 210 -32.93 11.05 30.76
N ARG A 211 -33.99 10.58 30.07
CA ARG A 211 -34.80 11.40 29.18
C ARG A 211 -35.47 12.57 29.91
N GLY A 212 -35.99 12.35 31.13
CA GLY A 212 -36.59 13.40 31.96
C GLY A 212 -35.59 14.51 32.30
N HIS A 213 -34.38 14.15 32.69
CA HIS A 213 -33.32 15.10 33.05
C HIS A 213 -32.70 15.81 31.85
N TYR A 214 -32.39 15.10 30.76
CA TYR A 214 -31.90 15.72 29.51
C TYR A 214 -32.90 16.73 28.93
N THR A 215 -34.20 16.53 29.14
CA THR A 215 -35.23 17.50 28.69
C THR A 215 -35.22 18.78 29.53
N GLN A 216 -34.80 18.69 30.80
CA GLN A 216 -34.74 19.83 31.73
C GLN A 216 -33.40 20.57 31.67
N ASP A 217 -32.36 19.91 31.17
CA ASP A 217 -31.00 20.45 31.05
C ASP A 217 -30.42 20.24 29.63
N PRO A 218 -30.70 21.18 28.70
CA PRO A 218 -30.18 21.16 27.34
C PRO A 218 -28.64 21.15 27.26
N LEU A 219 -27.95 21.72 28.26
CA LEU A 219 -26.48 21.71 28.31
C LEU A 219 -25.91 20.30 28.49
N SER A 220 -26.60 19.44 29.25
CA SER A 220 -26.23 18.03 29.35
C SER A 220 -26.39 17.28 28.03
N VAL A 221 -27.41 17.63 27.21
CA VAL A 221 -27.55 17.08 25.85
C VAL A 221 -26.38 17.51 24.97
N LEU A 222 -25.97 18.78 25.05
CA LEU A 222 -24.81 19.32 24.32
C LEU A 222 -23.49 18.63 24.69
N ARG A 223 -23.29 18.29 25.98
CA ARG A 223 -22.09 17.56 26.43
C ARG A 223 -22.08 16.13 25.90
N VAL A 224 -23.19 15.41 26.06
CA VAL A 224 -23.25 13.99 25.67
C VAL A 224 -23.22 13.81 24.16
N VAL A 225 -23.82 14.73 23.39
CA VAL A 225 -23.82 14.60 21.93
C VAL A 225 -22.42 14.72 21.33
N GLN A 226 -21.49 15.41 22.00
CA GLN A 226 -20.10 15.54 21.58
C GLN A 226 -19.33 14.23 21.74
N ASP A 227 -19.59 13.52 22.84
CA ASP A 227 -18.83 12.33 23.22
C ASP A 227 -19.51 11.02 22.75
N ASP A 228 -20.84 10.97 22.76
CA ASP A 228 -21.64 9.76 22.51
C ASP A 228 -23.04 10.10 21.94
N LEU A 229 -23.08 10.51 20.66
CA LEU A 229 -24.33 10.77 19.95
C LEU A 229 -25.25 9.53 19.90
N ASP A 230 -24.68 8.33 19.75
CA ASP A 230 -25.45 7.09 19.68
C ASP A 230 -26.27 6.87 20.97
N ARG A 231 -25.70 7.22 22.13
CA ARG A 231 -26.45 7.21 23.40
C ARG A 231 -27.70 8.08 23.37
N LEU A 232 -27.60 9.31 22.88
CA LEU A 232 -28.77 10.18 22.80
C LEU A 232 -29.79 9.67 21.80
N LEU A 233 -29.36 9.03 20.72
CA LEU A 233 -30.25 8.41 19.73
C LEU A 233 -31.01 7.20 20.28
N GLU A 234 -30.53 6.54 21.36
CA GLU A 234 -31.32 5.54 22.09
C GLU A 234 -32.45 6.19 22.91
N LEU A 235 -32.30 7.44 23.33
CA LEU A 235 -33.23 8.14 24.22
C LEU A 235 -34.19 9.07 23.47
N PHE A 236 -33.75 9.65 22.36
CA PHE A 236 -34.45 10.70 21.62
C PHE A 236 -34.39 10.44 20.12
N ALA A 237 -35.46 10.81 19.41
CA ALA A 237 -35.36 10.88 17.95
C ALA A 237 -34.43 12.03 17.54
N LYS A 238 -33.75 11.90 16.39
CA LYS A 238 -32.86 12.94 15.83
C LYS A 238 -33.49 14.34 15.84
N GLN A 239 -34.77 14.42 15.46
CA GLN A 239 -35.53 15.68 15.40
C GLN A 239 -35.75 16.30 16.79
N GLU A 240 -35.85 15.49 17.84
CA GLU A 240 -35.97 15.96 19.21
C GLU A 240 -34.65 16.55 19.70
N ILE A 241 -33.54 15.84 19.48
CA ILE A 241 -32.19 16.33 19.80
C ILE A 241 -31.94 17.64 19.05
N ARG A 242 -32.21 17.68 17.74
CA ARG A 242 -32.07 18.89 16.92
C ARG A 242 -32.91 20.04 17.48
N ARG A 243 -34.18 19.80 17.84
CA ARG A 243 -35.04 20.85 18.43
C ARG A 243 -34.51 21.36 19.77
N ILE A 244 -33.92 20.50 20.61
CA ILE A 244 -33.29 20.91 21.86
C ILE A 244 -32.10 21.82 21.55
N LEU A 245 -31.25 21.44 20.58
CA LEU A 245 -30.06 22.18 20.18
C LEU A 245 -30.37 23.50 19.43
N GLU A 246 -31.52 23.61 18.74
CA GLU A 246 -31.96 24.80 17.99
C GLU A 246 -32.66 25.85 18.88
N GLN A 247 -32.98 25.55 20.15
CA GLN A 247 -33.63 26.52 21.02
C GLN A 247 -32.72 27.72 21.29
N PRO A 248 -33.24 28.97 21.33
CA PRO A 248 -32.45 30.15 21.65
C PRO A 248 -31.77 29.96 23.02
N GLN A 249 -30.46 29.79 22.95
CA GLN A 249 -29.56 29.54 24.06
C GLN A 249 -29.02 30.90 24.60
N PRO A 250 -28.89 31.15 25.92
CA PRO A 250 -28.08 32.24 26.47
C PRO A 250 -26.64 32.20 25.92
N HIS A 251 -25.91 33.31 26.07
CA HIS A 251 -24.56 33.45 25.47
C HIS A 251 -23.60 32.28 25.79
N GLU A 252 -23.63 31.76 27.01
CA GLU A 252 -22.82 30.61 27.45
C GLU A 252 -23.20 29.29 26.74
N GLU A 253 -24.46 29.12 26.38
CA GLU A 253 -24.98 27.96 25.65
C GLU A 253 -24.72 28.08 24.13
N ARG A 254 -24.61 29.30 23.59
CA ARG A 254 -24.18 29.54 22.19
C ARG A 254 -22.75 29.06 21.94
N GLU A 255 -21.85 29.25 22.91
CA GLU A 255 -20.49 28.70 22.84
C GLU A 255 -20.50 27.17 22.85
N ALA A 256 -21.37 26.54 23.65
CA ALA A 256 -21.51 25.09 23.69
C ALA A 256 -22.06 24.51 22.37
N TYR A 257 -22.99 25.20 21.70
CA TYR A 257 -23.47 24.82 20.36
C TYR A 257 -22.37 24.89 19.28
N LEU A 258 -21.49 25.89 19.36
CA LEU A 258 -20.31 25.99 18.49
C LEU A 258 -19.27 24.90 18.77
N ARG A 259 -19.38 24.15 19.86
CA ARG A 259 -18.53 22.99 20.12
C ARG A 259 -19.00 21.70 19.44
N LEU A 260 -20.15 21.69 18.76
CA LEU A 260 -20.59 20.53 17.98
C LEU A 260 -19.70 20.33 16.76
N SER A 261 -19.39 19.09 16.40
CA SER A 261 -18.65 18.83 15.17
C SER A 261 -19.58 18.77 13.95
N LEU A 262 -19.05 19.08 12.75
CA LEU A 262 -19.81 18.96 11.50
C LEU A 262 -20.43 17.56 11.30
N PRO A 263 -19.73 16.44 11.54
CA PRO A 263 -20.33 15.11 11.46
C PRO A 263 -21.57 14.95 12.35
N ILE A 264 -21.56 15.51 13.57
CA ILE A 264 -22.71 15.46 14.48
C ILE A 264 -23.89 16.25 13.91
N LEU A 265 -23.65 17.46 13.40
CA LEU A 265 -24.67 18.28 12.74
C LEU A 265 -25.28 17.56 11.53
N ARG A 266 -24.45 16.88 10.72
CA ARG A 266 -24.91 16.07 9.59
C ARG A 266 -25.71 14.84 10.04
N ALA A 267 -25.24 14.13 11.06
CA ALA A 267 -25.92 12.95 11.61
C ALA A 267 -27.30 13.26 12.20
N LEU A 268 -27.44 14.46 12.78
CA LEU A 268 -28.69 15.02 13.31
C LEU A 268 -29.57 15.70 12.25
N GLU A 269 -29.18 15.65 10.98
CA GLU A 269 -29.95 16.16 9.84
C GLU A 269 -30.29 17.65 9.99
N PHE A 270 -29.32 18.47 10.42
CA PHE A 270 -29.43 19.92 10.32
C PHE A 270 -29.52 20.36 8.85
N SER A 271 -30.31 21.40 8.57
CA SER A 271 -30.42 21.96 7.22
C SER A 271 -29.10 22.58 6.76
N GLU A 272 -28.85 22.64 5.44
CA GLU A 272 -27.66 23.32 4.90
C GLU A 272 -27.55 24.78 5.36
N GLU A 273 -28.68 25.47 5.53
CA GLU A 273 -28.73 26.83 6.05
C GLU A 273 -28.24 26.88 7.51
N ALA A 274 -28.69 25.94 8.36
CA ALA A 274 -28.23 25.87 9.75
C ALA A 274 -26.75 25.49 9.85
N VAL A 275 -26.28 24.57 8.99
CA VAL A 275 -24.85 24.23 8.90
C VAL A 275 -24.04 25.44 8.44
N ARG A 276 -24.55 26.22 7.47
CA ARG A 276 -23.90 27.46 7.03
C ARG A 276 -23.80 28.49 8.15
N VAL A 277 -24.90 28.79 8.85
CA VAL A 277 -24.91 29.72 9.98
C VAL A 277 -23.97 29.24 11.10
N TRP A 278 -23.92 27.93 11.35
CA TRP A 278 -22.96 27.35 12.29
C TRP A 278 -21.51 27.58 11.82
N LYS A 279 -21.20 27.32 10.53
CA LYS A 279 -19.88 27.56 9.95
C LYS A 279 -19.47 29.03 10.07
N GLU A 280 -20.36 29.96 9.76
CA GLU A 280 -20.15 31.41 9.94
C GLU A 280 -19.85 31.75 11.42
N GLY A 281 -20.61 31.17 12.35
CA GLY A 281 -20.36 31.31 13.78
C GLY A 281 -19.00 30.78 14.23
N ILE A 282 -18.54 29.65 13.68
CA ILE A 282 -17.21 29.11 13.95
C ILE A 282 -16.12 30.02 13.39
N GLU A 283 -16.32 30.52 12.17
CA GLU A 283 -15.40 31.46 11.53
C GLU A 283 -15.23 32.76 12.31
N GLU A 284 -16.24 33.16 13.10
CA GLU A 284 -16.21 34.30 14.00
C GLU A 284 -15.69 33.93 15.41
N SER A 285 -15.90 32.71 15.89
CA SER A 285 -15.56 32.26 17.26
C SER A 285 -14.08 31.94 17.48
N ALA A 286 -13.56 32.10 18.70
CA ALA A 286 -12.18 31.73 19.05
C ALA A 286 -11.95 30.19 19.22
N TYR A 287 -13.00 29.37 19.18
CA TYR A 287 -12.97 27.96 19.62
C TYR A 287 -12.95 26.96 18.44
N LEU A 288 -11.85 26.93 17.69
CA LEU A 288 -11.71 26.05 16.52
C LEU A 288 -11.47 24.57 16.86
N ALA A 289 -11.10 24.27 18.10
CA ALA A 289 -10.80 22.93 18.61
C ALA A 289 -11.85 21.87 18.27
N SER A 290 -13.13 22.26 18.35
CA SER A 290 -14.26 21.35 18.27
C SER A 290 -14.68 21.02 16.82
N GLY A 291 -14.29 21.87 15.87
CA GLY A 291 -14.61 21.72 14.46
C GLY A 291 -13.86 20.56 13.78
N PHE A 292 -12.76 20.08 14.36
CA PHE A 292 -11.96 18.97 13.82
C PHE A 292 -12.41 17.58 14.29
N GLY A 293 -13.30 17.50 15.29
CA GLY A 293 -13.79 16.22 15.81
C GLY A 293 -14.50 15.38 14.74
N GLY A 294 -14.06 14.14 14.54
CA GLY A 294 -14.65 13.22 13.55
C GLY A 294 -14.41 13.62 12.10
N PHE A 295 -13.31 14.31 11.79
CA PHE A 295 -12.93 14.73 10.44
C PHE A 295 -13.03 13.61 9.38
N GLU A 296 -12.68 12.38 9.74
CA GLU A 296 -12.75 11.20 8.87
C GLU A 296 -14.20 10.88 8.45
N LYS A 297 -15.19 11.35 9.21
CA LYS A 297 -16.62 11.19 8.91
C LYS A 297 -17.21 12.38 8.14
N MET A 298 -16.44 13.45 7.90
CA MET A 298 -16.89 14.63 7.14
C MET A 298 -16.95 14.37 5.64
N THR A 299 -17.81 15.11 4.95
CA THR A 299 -17.84 15.16 3.48
C THR A 299 -16.59 15.88 2.94
N PRO A 300 -16.18 15.65 1.67
CA PRO A 300 -15.05 16.35 1.07
C PRO A 300 -15.14 17.88 1.15
N ASP A 301 -16.34 18.45 0.96
CA ASP A 301 -16.57 19.89 1.03
C ASP A 301 -16.45 20.44 2.46
N ASP A 302 -16.96 19.69 3.44
CA ASP A 302 -16.82 20.02 4.86
C ASP A 302 -15.35 19.99 5.29
N ARG A 303 -14.58 18.99 4.83
CA ARG A 303 -13.13 18.90 5.06
C ARG A 303 -12.37 20.06 4.43
N ALA A 304 -12.70 20.42 3.19
CA ALA A 304 -12.09 21.54 2.49
C ALA A 304 -12.34 22.86 3.23
N TRP A 305 -13.56 23.06 3.75
CA TRP A 305 -13.90 24.22 4.57
C TRP A 305 -13.10 24.25 5.87
N VAL A 306 -13.04 23.15 6.64
CA VAL A 306 -12.26 23.08 7.89
C VAL A 306 -10.78 23.42 7.64
N ILE A 307 -10.19 22.91 6.56
CA ILE A 307 -8.79 23.20 6.21
C ILE A 307 -8.60 24.68 5.85
N SER A 308 -9.57 25.31 5.19
CA SER A 308 -9.52 26.74 4.84
C SER A 308 -9.54 27.67 6.06
N LEU A 309 -9.94 27.18 7.23
CA LEU A 309 -9.93 27.97 8.47
C LEU A 309 -8.55 28.04 9.12
N ILE A 310 -7.67 27.08 8.83
CA ILE A 310 -6.38 26.95 9.48
C ILE A 310 -5.47 28.18 9.24
N PRO A 311 -5.33 28.72 8.01
CA PRO A 311 -4.52 29.91 7.76
C PRO A 311 -5.02 31.15 8.48
N LYS A 312 -6.34 31.32 8.60
CA LYS A 312 -6.95 32.54 9.15
C LYS A 312 -6.60 32.78 10.62
N ARG A 313 -6.19 31.75 11.36
CA ARG A 313 -6.08 31.78 12.83
C ARG A 313 -4.88 30.99 13.39
N ALA A 314 -3.89 30.70 12.53
CA ALA A 314 -2.68 29.95 12.85
C ALA A 314 -1.93 30.45 14.10
N ASP A 315 -1.94 31.76 14.35
CA ASP A 315 -1.25 32.41 15.47
C ASP A 315 -2.04 32.36 16.80
N GLY A 316 -3.32 31.97 16.76
CA GLY A 316 -4.21 31.93 17.92
C GLY A 316 -4.47 30.53 18.51
N TYR A 317 -3.87 29.49 17.94
CA TYR A 317 -4.05 28.11 18.41
C TYR A 317 -3.18 27.82 19.65
N ASP A 318 -3.78 27.14 20.64
CA ASP A 318 -3.03 26.50 21.72
C ASP A 318 -2.07 25.43 21.17
N GLU A 319 -0.95 25.23 21.86
CA GLU A 319 0.15 24.35 21.47
C GLU A 319 -0.33 22.92 21.16
N GLY A 320 -1.33 22.41 21.89
CA GLY A 320 -1.90 21.08 21.62
C GLY A 320 -2.61 20.96 20.26
N TYR A 321 -3.21 22.04 19.76
CA TYR A 321 -3.87 22.06 18.44
C TYR A 321 -2.88 22.29 17.31
N GLN A 322 -1.85 23.10 17.54
CA GLN A 322 -0.72 23.18 16.62
C GLN A 322 -0.13 21.79 16.43
N ASP A 323 0.10 21.04 17.51
CA ASP A 323 0.57 19.66 17.47
C ASP A 323 -0.39 18.70 16.75
N PHE A 324 -1.70 18.79 17.00
CA PHE A 324 -2.69 17.99 16.28
C PHE A 324 -2.66 18.28 14.78
N ILE A 325 -2.63 19.55 14.38
CA ILE A 325 -2.56 19.93 12.96
C ILE A 325 -1.22 19.47 12.38
N ARG A 326 -0.08 19.69 13.05
CA ARG A 326 1.23 19.20 12.60
C ARG A 326 1.23 17.69 12.35
N ARG A 327 0.65 16.90 13.27
CA ARG A 327 0.58 15.43 13.16
C ARG A 327 -0.37 14.92 12.08
N ASN A 328 -1.47 15.65 11.82
CA ASN A 328 -2.54 15.15 10.95
C ASN A 328 -2.60 15.83 9.58
N LEU A 329 -2.13 17.07 9.42
CA LEU A 329 -2.14 17.84 8.17
C LEU A 329 -1.64 17.05 6.94
N PRO A 330 -0.56 16.25 7.02
CA PRO A 330 -0.20 15.24 6.03
C PRO A 330 -1.36 14.38 5.50
N LYS A 331 -2.07 13.72 6.42
CA LYS A 331 -3.21 12.84 6.12
C LYS A 331 -4.42 13.66 5.65
N LEU A 332 -4.61 14.85 6.21
CA LEU A 332 -5.72 15.74 5.87
C LEU A 332 -5.62 16.19 4.39
N ILE A 333 -4.42 16.54 3.91
CA ILE A 333 -4.20 16.97 2.53
C ILE A 333 -4.40 15.80 1.54
N GLN A 334 -3.92 14.60 1.88
CA GLN A 334 -4.08 13.40 1.03
C GLN A 334 -5.54 13.04 0.76
N GLN A 335 -6.44 13.29 1.73
CA GLN A 335 -7.86 12.93 1.66
C GLN A 335 -8.75 13.97 0.97
N LEU A 336 -8.19 15.12 0.55
CA LEU A 336 -8.92 16.15 -0.17
C LEU A 336 -8.95 15.85 -1.68
N PRO A 337 -10.04 16.19 -2.39
CA PRO A 337 -10.05 16.12 -3.84
C PRO A 337 -9.03 17.11 -4.44
N PRO A 338 -8.39 16.79 -5.60
CA PRO A 338 -7.32 17.61 -6.17
C PRO A 338 -7.69 19.09 -6.39
N SER A 339 -8.96 19.37 -6.72
CA SER A 339 -9.48 20.73 -6.89
C SER A 339 -9.50 21.53 -5.57
N ALA A 340 -9.81 20.88 -4.45
CA ALA A 340 -9.81 21.49 -3.12
C ALA A 340 -8.38 21.72 -2.60
N VAL A 341 -7.47 20.77 -2.86
CA VAL A 341 -6.04 20.96 -2.55
C VAL A 341 -5.49 22.13 -3.37
N SER A 342 -5.76 22.16 -4.68
CA SER A 342 -5.33 23.26 -5.57
C SER A 342 -5.88 24.64 -5.17
N ARG A 343 -7.12 24.69 -4.63
CA ARG A 343 -7.75 25.93 -4.15
C ARG A 343 -7.16 26.41 -2.81
N ASN A 344 -6.87 25.50 -1.89
CA ASN A 344 -6.38 25.83 -0.55
C ASN A 344 -4.84 25.89 -0.44
N LEU A 345 -4.10 25.37 -1.42
CA LEU A 345 -2.63 25.32 -1.41
C LEU A 345 -1.96 26.70 -1.32
N SER A 346 -2.54 27.74 -1.93
CA SER A 346 -2.05 29.12 -1.79
C SER A 346 -2.13 29.61 -0.34
N ASP A 347 -3.20 29.22 0.35
CA ASP A 347 -3.49 29.66 1.70
C ASP A 347 -2.69 28.84 2.71
N LEU A 348 -2.48 27.54 2.45
CA LEU A 348 -1.56 26.67 3.19
C LEU A 348 -0.10 27.17 3.14
N GLY A 349 0.33 27.80 2.03
CA GLY A 349 1.67 28.38 1.90
C GLY A 349 1.98 29.47 2.93
N SER A 350 0.96 30.17 3.42
CA SER A 350 1.10 31.16 4.50
C SER A 350 1.17 30.52 5.91
N MET A 351 0.58 29.34 6.11
CA MET A 351 0.56 28.62 7.39
C MET A 351 1.91 28.07 7.81
N PHE A 352 2.75 27.70 6.86
CA PHE A 352 4.01 27.07 7.19
C PHE A 352 5.04 28.06 7.77
N GLN A 353 4.87 29.37 7.52
CA GLN A 353 5.86 30.40 7.93
C GLN A 353 5.93 30.59 9.44
N PRO A 354 4.81 30.66 10.18
CA PRO A 354 4.84 30.80 11.63
C PRO A 354 5.11 29.50 12.41
N TRP A 355 5.09 28.31 11.77
CA TRP A 355 4.99 27.04 12.51
C TRP A 355 6.29 26.26 12.72
N GLU A 356 7.43 26.75 12.21
CA GLU A 356 8.77 26.13 12.30
C GLU A 356 8.74 24.60 12.15
N LEU A 357 7.97 24.08 11.18
CA LEU A 357 7.91 22.63 10.96
C LEU A 357 9.31 22.11 10.60
N PRO A 358 9.80 21.03 11.25
CA PRO A 358 11.03 20.39 10.84
C PRO A 358 10.97 20.02 9.35
N ALA A 359 12.06 20.27 8.61
CA ALA A 359 12.11 20.03 7.16
C ALA A 359 11.69 18.59 6.77
N LYS A 360 11.96 17.63 7.65
CA LYS A 360 11.53 16.23 7.50
C LYS A 360 10.00 16.09 7.50
N ASP A 361 9.29 16.79 8.37
CA ASP A 361 7.83 16.67 8.48
C ASP A 361 7.13 17.37 7.32
N VAL A 362 7.70 18.47 6.81
CA VAL A 362 7.25 19.10 5.56
C VAL A 362 7.50 18.17 4.37
N ALA A 363 8.70 17.60 4.26
CA ALA A 363 9.11 16.75 3.15
C ALA A 363 8.37 15.41 3.12
N ASP A 364 8.38 14.66 4.23
CA ASP A 364 7.82 13.31 4.34
C ASP A 364 6.31 13.34 4.61
N GLY A 365 5.81 14.36 5.32
CA GLY A 365 4.40 14.47 5.70
C GLY A 365 3.54 15.19 4.66
N ILE A 366 4.00 16.29 4.08
CA ILE A 366 3.15 17.13 3.23
C ILE A 366 3.53 16.99 1.76
N ILE A 367 4.82 17.14 1.44
CA ILE A 367 5.31 17.14 0.07
C ILE A 367 5.19 15.73 -0.53
N ARG A 368 5.91 14.74 0.00
CA ARG A 368 5.93 13.38 -0.56
C ARG A 368 4.52 12.81 -0.79
N PRO A 369 3.57 12.88 0.16
CA PRO A 369 2.27 12.27 -0.06
C PRO A 369 1.35 13.03 -1.01
N THR A 370 1.46 14.37 -1.08
CA THR A 370 0.74 15.17 -2.09
C THR A 370 1.28 14.88 -3.49
N LEU A 371 2.60 14.66 -3.59
CA LEU A 371 3.29 14.30 -4.83
C LEU A 371 2.99 12.87 -5.30
N GLU A 372 2.88 11.91 -4.37
CA GLU A 372 2.60 10.50 -4.67
C GLU A 372 1.14 10.25 -5.04
N ASN A 373 0.19 11.01 -4.47
CA ASN A 373 -1.25 10.72 -4.59
C ASN A 373 -2.06 11.71 -5.44
N GLN A 374 -1.54 12.90 -5.77
CA GLN A 374 -2.32 13.96 -6.45
C GLN A 374 -1.51 14.74 -7.49
N GLY A 375 -1.27 14.15 -8.67
CA GLY A 375 -0.33 14.66 -9.69
C GLY A 375 -0.53 16.12 -10.16
N ALA A 376 -1.75 16.65 -10.21
CA ALA A 376 -1.99 18.06 -10.57
C ALA A 376 -1.72 19.03 -9.40
N SER A 377 -2.09 18.64 -8.18
CA SER A 377 -1.80 19.37 -6.94
C SER A 377 -0.31 19.35 -6.61
N ALA A 378 0.36 18.25 -6.97
CA ALA A 378 1.78 18.01 -6.82
C ALA A 378 2.62 19.09 -7.51
N PHE A 379 2.25 19.46 -8.73
CA PHE A 379 2.90 20.52 -9.51
C PHE A 379 2.79 21.90 -8.84
N ARG A 380 1.60 22.28 -8.33
CA ARG A 380 1.40 23.54 -7.59
C ARG A 380 2.08 23.54 -6.22
N THR A 381 2.06 22.40 -5.52
CA THR A 381 2.75 22.18 -4.24
C THR A 381 4.25 22.38 -4.42
N PHE A 382 4.84 21.78 -5.46
CA PHE A 382 6.22 22.01 -5.85
C PHE A 382 6.51 23.47 -6.23
N GLN A 383 5.60 24.13 -6.96
CA GLN A 383 5.73 25.56 -7.32
C GLN A 383 5.77 26.46 -6.08
N LEU A 384 4.85 26.25 -5.14
CA LEU A 384 4.78 26.98 -3.87
C LEU A 384 5.98 26.67 -2.97
N PHE A 385 6.38 25.41 -2.82
CA PHE A 385 7.58 25.04 -2.05
C PHE A 385 8.88 25.53 -2.69
N SER A 386 8.96 25.59 -4.02
CA SER A 386 10.11 26.18 -4.72
C SER A 386 10.20 27.69 -4.51
N ASN A 387 9.07 28.38 -4.28
CA ASN A 387 9.03 29.78 -3.84
C ASN A 387 9.27 29.92 -2.33
N TRP A 388 9.18 28.84 -1.56
CA TRP A 388 9.31 28.81 -0.11
C TRP A 388 10.75 28.56 0.35
N ILE A 389 11.51 27.83 -0.48
CA ILE A 389 12.98 27.73 -0.37
C ILE A 389 13.65 29.13 -0.52
N ASP A 390 12.96 30.14 -1.06
CA ASP A 390 13.41 31.54 -1.06
C ASP A 390 13.34 32.23 0.34
N CYS A 391 12.63 31.68 1.35
CA CYS A 391 12.31 32.39 2.60
C CYS A 391 13.00 31.85 3.87
N PHE A 392 13.86 30.82 3.79
CA PHE A 392 14.71 30.44 4.92
C PHE A 392 15.98 31.31 4.90
N ASP A 393 15.91 32.42 5.62
CA ASP A 393 16.97 33.42 5.78
C ASP A 393 18.25 32.82 6.41
N ALA A 394 19.13 32.29 5.56
CA ALA A 394 20.59 32.45 5.66
C ALA A 394 21.26 32.00 4.35
N GLY A 395 20.97 32.70 3.25
CA GLY A 395 21.75 32.64 2.02
C GLY A 395 21.03 31.99 0.84
N SER A 396 20.80 32.82 -0.18
CA SER A 396 20.77 32.51 -1.62
C SER A 396 20.73 31.02 -1.98
N ILE A 397 19.70 30.59 -2.72
CA ILE A 397 19.55 29.23 -3.23
C ILE A 397 20.73 28.87 -4.14
N LYS A 398 21.80 28.39 -3.52
CA LYS A 398 22.95 27.82 -4.21
C LYS A 398 22.59 26.59 -5.04
N TYR A 399 21.45 25.92 -4.88
CA TYR A 399 21.17 24.74 -5.73
C TYR A 399 20.95 25.11 -7.21
N LEU A 400 20.20 26.17 -7.47
CA LEU A 400 20.08 26.71 -8.82
C LEU A 400 21.19 27.73 -9.07
N ASP A 401 21.62 28.54 -8.09
CA ASP A 401 22.74 29.48 -8.29
C ASP A 401 24.13 28.79 -8.42
N LEU A 402 24.29 27.50 -8.08
CA LEU A 402 25.48 26.67 -8.39
C LEU A 402 25.45 26.13 -9.81
N ILE A 403 24.26 26.10 -10.44
CA ILE A 403 23.97 25.34 -11.66
C ILE A 403 23.45 26.24 -12.80
N CYS A 404 23.07 27.46 -12.45
CA CYS A 404 22.30 28.37 -13.27
C CYS A 404 22.60 29.75 -12.70
N PRO A 405 23.22 30.67 -13.44
CA PRO A 405 23.69 31.95 -12.91
C PRO A 405 22.57 32.87 -12.37
N ASP A 406 21.31 32.55 -12.66
CA ASP A 406 20.14 33.36 -12.31
C ASP A 406 18.82 32.54 -12.33
N LYS A 407 17.73 33.16 -11.84
CA LYS A 407 16.37 32.58 -11.80
C LYS A 407 15.79 32.24 -13.18
N ASP A 408 16.19 32.95 -14.24
CA ASP A 408 15.71 32.65 -15.60
C ASP A 408 16.37 31.36 -16.12
N SER A 409 17.64 31.13 -15.79
CA SER A 409 18.44 29.94 -16.13
C SER A 409 17.84 28.69 -15.51
N ALA A 410 17.44 28.80 -14.27
CA ALA A 410 16.77 27.73 -13.54
C ALA A 410 15.46 27.29 -14.18
N LYS A 411 14.63 28.25 -14.61
CA LYS A 411 13.35 27.99 -15.27
C LYS A 411 13.56 27.28 -16.60
N ILE A 412 14.62 27.65 -17.29
CA ILE A 412 15.06 27.13 -18.58
C ILE A 412 15.59 25.70 -18.46
N LEU A 413 16.47 25.43 -17.48
CA LEU A 413 17.03 24.10 -17.27
C LEU A 413 15.91 23.11 -16.91
N ARG A 414 14.90 23.54 -16.14
CA ARG A 414 13.69 22.75 -15.90
C ARG A 414 12.91 22.42 -17.18
N GLN A 415 12.82 23.36 -18.13
CA GLN A 415 12.18 23.11 -19.42
C GLN A 415 12.98 22.12 -20.28
N ILE A 416 14.32 22.20 -20.26
CA ILE A 416 15.22 21.28 -20.96
C ILE A 416 15.14 19.87 -20.34
N MET A 417 15.19 19.74 -19.01
CA MET A 417 15.04 18.45 -18.32
C MET A 417 13.72 17.75 -18.66
N ASN A 418 12.61 18.49 -18.66
CA ASN A 418 11.30 17.94 -19.05
C ASN A 418 11.29 17.45 -20.52
N LYS A 419 11.96 18.18 -21.42
CA LYS A 419 12.07 17.83 -22.85
C LYS A 419 13.06 16.70 -23.15
N THR A 420 14.01 16.44 -22.25
CA THR A 420 14.94 15.30 -22.37
C THR A 420 14.42 14.03 -21.68
N GLY A 421 13.18 14.07 -21.19
CA GLY A 421 12.51 12.94 -20.56
C GLY A 421 12.94 12.62 -19.14
N ALA A 422 13.61 13.56 -18.45
CA ALA A 422 13.69 13.50 -17.00
C ALA A 422 12.27 13.63 -16.45
N ARG A 423 11.69 12.53 -15.96
CA ARG A 423 10.35 12.55 -15.37
C ARG A 423 10.45 13.15 -13.99
N PHE A 424 9.40 13.85 -13.56
CA PHE A 424 9.24 14.27 -12.16
C PHE A 424 9.47 13.11 -11.18
N GLN A 425 9.13 11.89 -11.58
CA GLN A 425 9.34 10.65 -10.84
C GLN A 425 10.82 10.22 -10.73
N ASP A 426 11.66 10.58 -11.68
CA ASP A 426 13.12 10.38 -11.62
C ASP A 426 13.75 11.36 -10.60
N PHE A 427 13.27 12.61 -10.58
CA PHE A 427 13.64 13.61 -9.57
C PHE A 427 13.09 13.26 -8.17
N MET A 428 11.91 12.65 -8.08
CA MET A 428 11.35 12.19 -6.80
C MET A 428 12.01 10.91 -6.28
N SER A 429 12.40 9.99 -7.17
CA SER A 429 13.25 8.86 -6.80
C SER A 429 14.61 9.34 -6.26
N PHE A 430 15.12 10.45 -6.79
CA PHE A 430 16.28 11.20 -6.28
C PHE A 430 16.06 11.80 -4.88
N TYR A 431 14.91 12.45 -4.61
CA TYR A 431 14.64 13.09 -3.30
C TYR A 431 14.27 12.10 -2.18
N THR A 432 13.85 10.89 -2.55
CA THR A 432 13.38 9.84 -1.63
C THR A 432 14.36 8.67 -1.48
N ASP A 433 15.51 8.66 -2.18
CA ASP A 433 16.55 7.65 -2.00
C ASP A 433 17.15 7.77 -0.59
N VAL A 434 16.82 6.77 0.22
CA VAL A 434 17.08 6.69 1.66
C VAL A 434 18.57 6.64 1.99
N ARG A 435 19.46 6.50 1.00
CA ARG A 435 20.92 6.53 1.15
C ARG A 435 21.47 7.96 1.19
N PHE A 436 20.70 8.95 0.72
CA PHE A 436 21.11 10.34 0.76
C PHE A 436 21.09 10.86 2.21
N GLY A 437 22.26 11.22 2.73
CA GLY A 437 22.42 11.73 4.10
C GLY A 437 22.68 10.69 5.20
N LYS A 438 22.82 9.41 4.86
CA LYS A 438 23.25 8.37 5.80
C LYS A 438 24.77 8.22 5.77
N GLY A 439 25.40 8.20 6.93
CA GLY A 439 26.81 7.82 7.05
C GLY A 439 27.04 6.36 6.65
N ARG A 440 28.31 5.90 6.66
CA ARG A 440 28.67 4.49 6.39
C ARG A 440 27.94 3.48 7.29
N ASP A 441 27.35 3.94 8.37
CA ASP A 441 26.69 3.16 9.42
C ASP A 441 25.16 3.07 9.23
N GLY A 442 24.59 3.70 8.19
CA GLY A 442 23.13 3.67 7.94
C GLY A 442 22.30 4.63 8.80
N GLU A 443 22.92 5.37 9.72
CA GLU A 443 22.30 6.45 10.49
C GLU A 443 22.40 7.79 9.74
N LEU A 444 21.30 8.56 9.75
CA LEU A 444 21.28 9.97 9.38
C LEU A 444 22.01 10.76 10.48
N LYS A 445 23.29 11.08 10.28
CA LYS A 445 24.09 11.87 11.22
C LYS A 445 24.18 13.32 10.75
N GLY A 446 23.55 14.23 11.49
CA GLY A 446 23.68 15.69 11.34
C GLY A 446 22.53 16.36 10.59
N PRO A 447 22.49 17.72 10.55
CA PRO A 447 21.64 18.44 9.61
C PRO A 447 21.98 17.94 8.20
N VAL A 448 20.93 17.73 7.39
CA VAL A 448 20.99 17.27 5.98
C VAL A 448 22.35 17.65 5.36
N PRO A 449 23.17 16.70 4.88
CA PRO A 449 24.43 17.06 4.25
C PRO A 449 24.11 18.10 3.20
N GLN A 450 24.77 19.25 3.32
CA GLN A 450 24.54 20.35 2.42
C GLN A 450 24.71 19.83 0.99
N LEU A 451 23.61 19.78 0.22
CA LEU A 451 23.57 19.57 -1.23
C LEU A 451 24.55 20.49 -1.99
N VAL A 452 25.12 21.47 -1.28
CA VAL A 452 26.10 22.46 -1.69
C VAL A 452 27.50 21.85 -1.96
N ARG A 453 27.79 20.59 -1.61
CA ARG A 453 29.10 19.97 -1.91
C ARG A 453 29.06 19.08 -3.16
N GLU A 454 29.64 19.57 -4.25
CA GLU A 454 29.78 18.89 -5.56
C GLU A 454 30.25 17.43 -5.46
N GLU A 455 31.15 17.13 -4.52
CA GLU A 455 31.85 15.84 -4.37
C GLU A 455 30.94 14.61 -4.16
N ASN A 456 29.70 14.80 -3.69
CA ASN A 456 28.74 13.71 -3.45
C ASN A 456 27.56 13.71 -4.43
N LEU A 457 27.36 14.81 -5.15
CA LEU A 457 26.19 15.03 -5.99
C LEU A 457 26.44 14.55 -7.43
N ILE A 458 27.62 14.86 -7.99
CA ILE A 458 27.96 14.56 -9.38
C ILE A 458 27.99 13.04 -9.66
N PRO A 459 28.72 12.19 -8.90
CA PRO A 459 28.75 10.75 -9.16
C PRO A 459 27.39 10.04 -9.01
N TYR A 460 26.43 10.68 -8.34
CA TYR A 460 25.11 10.13 -8.05
C TYR A 460 24.07 10.53 -9.11
N ILE A 461 24.12 11.79 -9.57
CA ILE A 461 23.37 12.22 -10.76
C ILE A 461 23.86 11.44 -11.98
N ASP A 462 25.18 11.24 -12.11
CA ASP A 462 25.81 10.37 -13.13
C ASP A 462 25.23 8.94 -13.14
N ALA A 463 24.75 8.42 -12.01
CA ALA A 463 24.23 7.05 -11.93
C ALA A 463 22.73 6.91 -12.30
N LYS A 464 21.94 7.99 -12.27
CA LYS A 464 20.46 7.93 -12.37
C LYS A 464 19.86 8.80 -13.47
N LEU A 465 20.48 9.95 -13.69
CA LEU A 465 20.23 10.84 -14.83
C LEU A 465 21.59 11.13 -15.46
N PRO A 466 22.30 10.11 -15.98
CA PRO A 466 23.72 10.17 -16.40
C PRO A 466 24.06 11.32 -17.35
N TRP A 467 23.04 11.91 -17.95
CA TRP A 467 23.14 12.94 -18.95
C TRP A 467 22.79 14.34 -18.49
N SER A 468 22.13 14.46 -17.34
CA SER A 468 21.86 15.75 -16.75
C SER A 468 23.14 16.49 -16.33
N PRO A 469 24.22 15.81 -15.88
CA PRO A 469 25.53 16.45 -15.66
C PRO A 469 26.14 16.95 -16.96
N THR A 470 26.06 16.17 -18.05
CA THR A 470 26.55 16.59 -19.37
C THR A 470 25.79 17.80 -19.90
N LEU A 471 24.45 17.74 -19.95
CA LEU A 471 23.61 18.88 -20.34
C LEU A 471 23.90 20.11 -19.48
N PHE A 472 24.09 19.89 -18.19
CA PHE A 472 24.37 20.96 -17.26
C PHE A 472 25.77 21.56 -17.52
N SER A 473 26.81 20.75 -17.68
CA SER A 473 28.14 21.24 -18.06
C SER A 473 28.13 22.00 -19.39
N GLU A 474 27.38 21.54 -20.39
CA GLU A 474 27.20 22.26 -21.65
C GLU A 474 26.49 23.60 -21.43
N PHE A 475 25.43 23.62 -20.62
CA PHE A 475 24.73 24.84 -20.23
C PHE A 475 25.70 25.81 -19.53
N GLU A 476 26.50 25.36 -18.57
CA GLU A 476 27.49 26.18 -17.86
C GLU A 476 28.57 26.71 -18.79
N GLU A 477 29.12 25.89 -19.69
CA GLU A 477 30.13 26.32 -20.66
C GLU A 477 29.59 27.42 -21.57
N HIS A 478 28.34 27.27 -22.03
CA HIS A 478 27.68 28.30 -22.83
C HIS A 478 27.44 29.59 -22.06
N ILE A 479 27.01 29.53 -20.79
CA ILE A 479 26.88 30.69 -19.92
C ILE A 479 28.24 31.35 -19.67
N ALA A 480 29.27 30.57 -19.34
CA ALA A 480 30.62 31.03 -19.05
C ALA A 480 31.27 31.73 -20.25
N SER A 481 30.83 31.42 -21.48
CA SER A 481 31.24 32.12 -22.70
C SER A 481 30.62 33.52 -22.88
N GLY A 482 29.82 34.00 -21.91
CA GLY A 482 29.22 35.33 -21.89
C GLY A 482 27.89 35.43 -22.64
N ARG A 483 27.27 34.29 -22.95
CA ARG A 483 25.97 34.24 -23.65
C ARG A 483 24.83 34.45 -22.67
N SER A 484 23.72 35.01 -23.14
CA SER A 484 22.56 35.17 -22.28
C SER A 484 21.92 33.82 -22.00
N THR A 485 21.58 33.61 -20.74
CA THR A 485 20.74 32.52 -20.23
C THR A 485 19.61 32.10 -21.15
N LYS A 486 18.84 33.09 -21.62
CA LYS A 486 17.65 32.86 -22.45
C LYS A 486 17.99 32.41 -23.86
N ASP A 487 19.14 32.82 -24.39
CA ASP A 487 19.60 32.36 -25.70
C ASP A 487 20.14 30.93 -25.64
N VAL A 488 20.93 30.60 -24.60
CA VAL A 488 21.43 29.24 -24.35
C VAL A 488 20.27 28.27 -24.16
N ALA A 489 19.28 28.67 -23.36
CA ALA A 489 18.03 27.93 -23.17
C ALA A 489 17.34 27.52 -24.46
N ARG A 490 17.15 28.51 -25.32
CA ARG A 490 16.39 28.40 -26.55
C ARG A 490 17.15 27.50 -27.51
N GLU A 491 18.45 27.68 -27.61
CA GLU A 491 19.32 26.84 -28.43
C GLU A 491 19.33 25.40 -27.94
N MET A 492 19.63 25.13 -26.66
CA MET A 492 19.63 23.76 -26.14
C MET A 492 18.25 23.10 -26.23
N THR A 493 17.17 23.88 -26.03
CA THR A 493 15.80 23.40 -26.25
C THR A 493 15.55 23.05 -27.72
N GLN A 494 16.03 23.88 -28.64
CA GLN A 494 15.96 23.62 -30.08
C GLN A 494 16.78 22.39 -30.45
N GLU A 495 17.96 22.23 -29.86
CA GLU A 495 18.83 21.07 -30.04
C GLU A 495 18.17 19.78 -29.56
N VAL A 496 17.63 19.75 -28.33
CA VAL A 496 16.87 18.59 -27.83
C VAL A 496 15.67 18.29 -28.71
N THR A 497 14.94 19.34 -29.14
CA THR A 497 13.78 19.17 -30.03
C THR A 497 14.22 18.61 -31.38
N GLN A 498 15.37 19.04 -31.90
CA GLN A 498 15.95 18.51 -33.12
C GLN A 498 16.40 17.07 -32.93
N GLN A 499 17.09 16.73 -31.83
CA GLN A 499 17.51 15.35 -31.55
C GLN A 499 16.32 14.40 -31.34
N VAL A 500 15.23 14.86 -30.73
CA VAL A 500 13.96 14.10 -30.68
C VAL A 500 13.46 13.82 -32.09
N LYS A 501 13.42 14.86 -32.94
CA LYS A 501 13.02 14.73 -34.34
C LYS A 501 13.95 13.79 -35.13
N ASP A 502 15.26 13.89 -34.96
CA ASP A 502 16.25 13.02 -35.59
C ASP A 502 16.01 11.56 -35.18
N ILE A 503 15.74 11.32 -33.88
CA ILE A 503 15.35 9.99 -33.40
C ILE A 503 14.06 9.54 -34.09
N GLN A 504 13.00 10.37 -34.15
CA GLN A 504 11.74 10.02 -34.81
C GLN A 504 11.90 9.69 -36.31
N GLU A 505 12.81 10.37 -36.99
CA GLU A 505 13.17 10.13 -38.39
C GLU A 505 14.11 8.93 -38.55
N GLY A 506 14.59 8.36 -37.45
CA GLY A 506 15.46 7.18 -37.42
C GLY A 506 16.94 7.50 -37.69
N GLU A 507 17.33 8.78 -37.63
CA GLU A 507 18.69 9.21 -37.87
C GLU A 507 19.62 8.77 -36.74
N TRP A 508 20.70 8.09 -37.12
CA TRP A 508 21.65 7.55 -36.14
C TRP A 508 22.62 8.65 -35.67
N PRO A 509 22.78 8.87 -34.36
CA PRO A 509 23.67 9.91 -33.86
C PRO A 509 25.13 9.60 -34.21
N GLU A 510 25.84 10.61 -34.72
CA GLU A 510 27.28 10.57 -34.90
C GLU A 510 27.95 10.26 -33.53
N GLY A 511 28.78 9.21 -33.47
CA GLY A 511 29.46 8.77 -32.24
C GLY A 511 28.78 7.66 -31.42
N GLY A 512 27.58 7.19 -31.79
CA GLY A 512 26.92 6.06 -31.13
C GLY A 512 26.01 6.43 -29.94
N LEU A 513 25.54 5.41 -29.20
CA LEU A 513 24.56 5.55 -28.11
C LEU A 513 25.25 5.63 -26.75
N ASP A 514 25.60 6.85 -26.36
CA ASP A 514 25.98 7.22 -24.98
C ASP A 514 24.75 7.29 -24.06
N ASP A 515 24.98 7.57 -22.78
CA ASP A 515 23.91 7.57 -21.78
C ASP A 515 22.92 8.74 -21.94
N TYR A 516 23.35 9.88 -22.53
CA TYR A 516 22.48 11.00 -22.89
C TYR A 516 21.51 10.63 -24.00
N LYS A 517 22.03 10.07 -25.08
CA LYS A 517 21.21 9.61 -26.20
C LYS A 517 20.31 8.45 -25.79
N LEU A 518 20.75 7.59 -24.87
CA LEU A 518 19.89 6.55 -24.29
C LEU A 518 18.75 7.15 -23.45
N GLY A 519 19.03 8.22 -22.70
CA GLY A 519 18.04 9.01 -21.97
C GLY A 519 16.97 9.57 -22.90
N LEU A 520 17.38 10.30 -23.94
CA LEU A 520 16.49 10.82 -24.99
C LEU A 520 15.72 9.71 -25.69
N LEU A 521 16.39 8.61 -26.03
CA LEU A 521 15.73 7.48 -26.67
C LEU A 521 14.64 6.87 -25.78
N SER A 522 14.87 6.79 -24.46
CA SER A 522 13.86 6.35 -23.49
C SER A 522 12.74 7.36 -23.24
N HIS A 523 12.97 8.63 -23.60
CA HIS A 523 11.93 9.66 -23.63
C HIS A 523 11.04 9.48 -24.85
N VAL A 524 11.65 9.40 -26.04
CA VAL A 524 10.96 9.20 -27.31
C VAL A 524 10.24 7.86 -27.34
N PHE A 525 10.83 6.81 -26.78
CA PHE A 525 10.21 5.51 -26.58
C PHE A 525 10.08 5.21 -25.09
N PRO A 526 8.99 5.64 -24.44
CA PRO A 526 8.74 5.32 -23.04
C PRO A 526 8.82 3.81 -22.81
N PRO A 527 9.66 3.30 -21.89
CA PRO A 527 9.70 1.87 -21.61
C PRO A 527 8.36 1.40 -21.05
N ALA A 528 7.91 0.22 -21.50
CA ALA A 528 6.83 -0.49 -20.83
C ALA A 528 7.27 -0.86 -19.40
N LEU A 529 6.30 -1.06 -18.53
CA LEU A 529 6.55 -1.46 -17.13
C LEU A 529 7.44 -2.71 -17.09
N GLY A 530 8.55 -2.63 -16.36
CA GLY A 530 9.50 -3.75 -16.20
C GLY A 530 10.65 -3.81 -17.20
N VAL A 531 10.70 -2.91 -18.20
CA VAL A 531 11.79 -2.85 -19.19
C VAL A 531 12.86 -1.85 -18.75
N SER A 532 14.12 -2.29 -18.70
CA SER A 532 15.24 -1.45 -18.25
C SER A 532 15.92 -0.70 -19.41
N ARG A 533 16.64 0.39 -19.10
CA ARG A 533 17.44 1.14 -20.10
C ARG A 533 18.59 0.31 -20.66
N GLU A 534 19.16 -0.61 -19.87
CA GLU A 534 20.18 -1.54 -20.35
C GLU A 534 19.63 -2.48 -21.42
N GLU A 535 18.35 -2.88 -21.31
CA GLU A 535 17.70 -3.69 -22.33
C GLU A 535 17.51 -2.91 -23.64
N TYR A 536 17.18 -1.62 -23.55
CA TYR A 536 17.17 -0.70 -24.70
C TYR A 536 18.55 -0.61 -25.35
N ALA A 537 19.57 -0.27 -24.56
CA ALA A 537 20.94 -0.16 -25.04
C ALA A 537 21.42 -1.45 -25.69
N ARG A 538 21.11 -2.61 -25.10
CA ARG A 538 21.45 -3.93 -25.65
C ARG A 538 20.79 -4.19 -27.00
N LEU A 539 19.49 -3.91 -27.14
CA LEU A 539 18.78 -4.09 -28.42
C LEU A 539 19.33 -3.18 -29.51
N VAL A 540 19.51 -1.91 -29.20
CA VAL A 540 20.00 -0.90 -30.13
C VAL A 540 21.42 -1.22 -30.56
N ARG A 541 22.30 -1.64 -29.64
CA ARG A 541 23.70 -1.97 -29.98
C ARG A 541 23.83 -3.21 -30.86
N ARG A 542 23.00 -4.24 -30.63
CA ARG A 542 23.14 -5.55 -31.30
C ARG A 542 22.48 -5.64 -32.67
N ARG A 543 21.45 -4.84 -32.94
CA ARG A 543 20.70 -4.89 -34.20
C ARG A 543 21.35 -4.01 -35.26
N GLU A 544 21.22 -4.40 -36.51
CA GLU A 544 21.61 -3.56 -37.64
C GLU A 544 20.45 -2.67 -38.06
N ASP A 545 20.78 -1.54 -38.70
CA ASP A 545 19.78 -0.73 -39.39
C ASP A 545 19.31 -1.50 -40.62
N ARG A 546 18.01 -1.67 -40.75
CA ARG A 546 17.40 -2.43 -41.84
C ARG A 546 16.30 -1.64 -42.53
N GLN A 547 16.37 -0.31 -42.51
CA GLN A 547 15.37 0.53 -43.18
C GLN A 547 15.27 0.20 -44.69
N SER A 548 16.33 -0.30 -45.32
CA SER A 548 16.32 -0.77 -46.70
C SER A 548 15.40 -1.96 -46.96
N ASP A 549 15.02 -2.73 -45.94
CA ASP A 549 14.04 -3.81 -46.09
C ASP A 549 12.60 -3.26 -46.20
N VAL A 550 12.34 -2.03 -45.73
CA VAL A 550 11.02 -1.41 -45.80
C VAL A 550 10.70 -1.16 -47.28
N PRO A 551 9.56 -1.69 -47.80
CA PRO A 551 9.14 -1.47 -49.18
C PRO A 551 9.19 0.00 -49.59
N PHE A 552 9.83 0.28 -50.73
CA PHE A 552 9.96 1.65 -51.26
C PHE A 552 8.59 2.29 -51.55
N GLU A 553 7.59 1.47 -51.91
CA GLU A 553 6.22 1.91 -52.14
C GLU A 553 5.58 2.54 -50.89
N TRP A 554 6.07 2.21 -49.70
CA TRP A 554 5.58 2.77 -48.44
C TRP A 554 6.20 4.12 -48.08
N THR A 555 7.25 4.58 -48.77
CA THR A 555 7.88 5.88 -48.51
C THR A 555 6.89 7.04 -48.61
N SER A 556 5.88 6.93 -49.48
CA SER A 556 4.84 7.95 -49.65
C SER A 556 3.86 8.10 -48.48
N PHE A 557 3.83 7.14 -47.55
CA PHE A 557 2.97 7.16 -46.36
C PHE A 557 3.72 7.51 -45.07
N GLN A 558 5.05 7.66 -45.14
CA GLN A 558 5.86 8.03 -43.98
C GLN A 558 5.44 9.39 -43.45
N GLY A 559 5.19 9.46 -42.15
CA GLY A 559 4.80 10.69 -41.49
C GLY A 559 3.35 11.10 -41.72
N GLU A 560 2.46 10.20 -42.18
CA GLU A 560 1.03 10.52 -42.31
C GLU A 560 0.44 10.86 -40.93
N GLU A 561 -0.13 12.07 -40.81
CA GLU A 561 -0.73 12.56 -39.57
C GLU A 561 -2.24 12.39 -39.56
N ILE A 562 -2.77 11.92 -38.42
CA ILE A 562 -4.19 11.79 -38.15
C ILE A 562 -4.51 12.48 -36.83
N SER A 563 -5.55 13.32 -36.82
CA SER A 563 -6.02 14.01 -35.63
C SER A 563 -7.20 13.28 -35.01
N PHE A 564 -7.13 13.04 -33.71
CA PHE A 564 -8.20 12.42 -32.93
C PHE A 564 -8.76 13.43 -31.93
N PRO A 565 -10.10 13.53 -31.79
CA PRO A 565 -10.65 14.29 -30.68
C PRO A 565 -10.29 13.59 -29.37
N LEU A 566 -9.85 14.39 -28.40
CA LEU A 566 -9.69 13.90 -27.04
C LEU A 566 -11.06 13.61 -26.43
N GLY A 567 -11.09 12.63 -25.54
CA GLY A 567 -12.27 12.28 -24.77
C GLY A 567 -11.89 11.80 -23.39
N LYS A 568 -12.89 11.36 -22.65
CA LYS A 568 -12.72 10.72 -21.35
C LYS A 568 -13.62 9.51 -21.29
N TRP A 569 -13.36 8.65 -20.33
CA TRP A 569 -14.22 7.52 -20.06
C TRP A 569 -15.23 7.88 -18.97
N GLU A 570 -16.48 7.56 -19.24
CA GLU A 570 -17.58 7.68 -18.31
C GLU A 570 -18.22 6.31 -18.10
N LEU A 571 -18.75 6.08 -16.90
CA LEU A 571 -19.57 4.90 -16.65
C LEU A 571 -20.79 4.94 -17.57
N VAL A 572 -21.11 3.80 -18.16
CA VAL A 572 -22.33 3.63 -18.95
C VAL A 572 -23.54 4.02 -18.08
N GLU A 573 -24.48 4.75 -18.67
CA GLU A 573 -25.66 5.25 -17.95
C GLU A 573 -26.41 4.11 -17.24
N GLY A 574 -26.58 4.25 -15.91
CA GLY A 574 -27.25 3.26 -15.06
C GLY A 574 -26.34 2.18 -14.46
N GLU A 575 -25.10 2.06 -14.90
CA GLU A 575 -24.11 1.18 -14.27
C GLU A 575 -23.52 1.82 -13.00
N GLN A 576 -23.15 0.98 -12.03
CA GLN A 576 -22.41 1.38 -10.83
C GLN A 576 -21.06 0.70 -10.79
N PHE A 577 -20.01 1.45 -10.47
CA PHE A 577 -18.67 0.92 -10.30
C PHE A 577 -18.51 0.27 -8.92
N GLU A 578 -18.19 -1.02 -8.91
CA GLU A 578 -17.98 -1.79 -7.68
C GLU A 578 -16.50 -1.83 -7.30
N ILE A 579 -16.19 -1.36 -6.09
CA ILE A 579 -14.82 -1.34 -5.56
C ILE A 579 -14.41 -2.70 -4.98
N ALA A 580 -15.38 -3.55 -4.61
CA ALA A 580 -15.15 -4.81 -3.91
C ALA A 580 -14.10 -5.75 -4.58
N PRO A 581 -14.08 -5.92 -5.93
CA PRO A 581 -13.06 -6.74 -6.60
C PRO A 581 -11.62 -6.24 -6.40
N TRP A 582 -11.45 -4.96 -6.10
CA TRP A 582 -10.15 -4.29 -6.00
C TRP A 582 -9.60 -4.28 -4.57
N ASN A 583 -10.43 -4.56 -3.56
CA ASN A 583 -10.07 -4.41 -2.15
C ASN A 583 -8.82 -5.21 -1.77
N ARG A 584 -8.74 -6.48 -2.17
CA ARG A 584 -7.60 -7.34 -1.83
C ARG A 584 -6.29 -6.83 -2.43
N LEU A 585 -6.34 -6.33 -3.67
CA LEU A 585 -5.18 -5.73 -4.34
C LEU A 585 -4.80 -4.39 -3.70
N SER A 586 -5.79 -3.55 -3.41
CA SER A 586 -5.65 -2.25 -2.74
C SER A 586 -5.00 -2.39 -1.36
N GLU A 587 -5.46 -3.36 -0.54
CA GLU A 587 -4.86 -3.68 0.76
C GLU A 587 -3.40 -4.08 0.66
N VAL A 588 -3.05 -4.91 -0.33
CA VAL A 588 -1.67 -5.34 -0.56
C VAL A 588 -0.80 -4.16 -1.01
N ILE A 589 -1.32 -3.31 -1.89
CA ILE A 589 -0.61 -2.14 -2.36
C ILE A 589 -0.34 -1.17 -1.22
N ALA A 590 -1.35 -0.88 -0.39
CA ALA A 590 -1.21 -0.06 0.81
C ALA A 590 -0.18 -0.65 1.79
N GLU A 591 -0.21 -1.96 2.01
CA GLU A 591 0.78 -2.63 2.87
C GLU A 591 2.21 -2.42 2.36
N VAL A 592 2.46 -2.67 1.07
CA VAL A 592 3.79 -2.55 0.47
C VAL A 592 4.23 -1.08 0.37
N ASN A 593 3.34 -0.17 -0.03
CA ASN A 593 3.64 1.25 -0.14
C ASN A 593 3.99 1.89 1.21
N SER A 594 3.44 1.36 2.31
CA SER A 594 3.73 1.80 3.68
C SER A 594 5.11 1.36 4.20
N LYS A 595 5.80 0.45 3.47
CA LYS A 595 7.10 -0.11 3.85
C LYS A 595 8.17 0.25 2.82
N LYS A 596 9.44 0.24 3.25
CA LYS A 596 10.58 0.44 2.36
C LYS A 596 10.98 -0.89 1.73
N VAL A 597 10.94 -0.99 0.41
CA VAL A 597 11.42 -2.18 -0.31
C VAL A 597 12.93 -2.08 -0.50
N VAL A 598 13.68 -3.10 -0.07
CA VAL A 598 15.14 -3.15 -0.13
C VAL A 598 15.58 -4.26 -1.09
N ALA A 599 16.21 -3.89 -2.21
CA ALA A 599 16.64 -4.82 -3.26
C ALA A 599 18.00 -5.51 -3.00
N GLU A 600 18.61 -5.27 -1.83
CA GLU A 600 19.86 -5.88 -1.40
C GLU A 600 19.59 -7.09 -0.50
N ASP A 601 20.46 -8.10 -0.55
CA ASP A 601 20.37 -9.24 0.37
C ASP A 601 20.79 -8.79 1.78
N LYS A 602 19.87 -8.94 2.74
CA LYS A 602 20.10 -8.76 4.18
C LYS A 602 19.66 -10.02 4.91
N GLU A 603 20.31 -10.32 6.03
CA GLU A 603 19.92 -11.48 6.86
C GLU A 603 18.54 -11.29 7.51
N GLN A 604 18.17 -10.05 7.88
CA GLN A 604 16.91 -9.74 8.55
C GLN A 604 16.34 -8.41 8.05
N ALA A 605 15.01 -8.37 7.91
CA ALA A 605 14.27 -7.17 7.59
C ALA A 605 14.05 -6.33 8.86
N GLU A 606 14.24 -5.01 8.78
CA GLU A 606 13.72 -4.11 9.81
C GLU A 606 12.17 -4.11 9.79
N PRO A 607 11.48 -3.75 10.89
CA PRO A 607 10.02 -3.81 10.96
C PRO A 607 9.26 -3.03 9.87
N ASN A 608 9.88 -2.00 9.31
CA ASN A 608 9.37 -1.14 8.24
C ASN A 608 9.95 -1.47 6.86
N GLU A 609 10.71 -2.55 6.72
CA GLU A 609 11.33 -2.97 5.45
C GLU A 609 10.67 -4.24 4.88
N ILE A 610 10.64 -4.35 3.56
CA ILE A 610 10.40 -5.59 2.83
C ILE A 610 11.68 -5.90 2.04
N LEU A 611 12.35 -6.99 2.37
CA LEU A 611 13.52 -7.43 1.62
C LEU A 611 13.06 -8.02 0.28
N MET A 612 13.72 -7.65 -0.81
CA MET A 612 13.53 -8.18 -2.16
C MET A 612 14.90 -8.35 -2.85
N GLY A 613 15.91 -8.76 -2.07
CA GLY A 613 17.21 -9.15 -2.59
C GLY A 613 17.17 -10.48 -3.37
N PRO A 614 18.24 -10.82 -4.12
CA PRO A 614 18.31 -12.03 -4.94
C PRO A 614 17.84 -13.31 -4.25
N SER A 615 18.20 -13.50 -2.98
CA SER A 615 17.82 -14.68 -2.20
C SER A 615 16.31 -14.71 -1.93
N GLN A 616 15.71 -13.54 -1.66
CA GLN A 616 14.27 -13.44 -1.45
C GLN A 616 13.48 -13.64 -2.76
N VAL A 617 13.99 -13.18 -3.91
CA VAL A 617 13.35 -13.41 -5.22
C VAL A 617 13.21 -14.90 -5.53
N VAL A 618 14.17 -15.72 -5.12
CA VAL A 618 14.10 -17.20 -5.22
C VAL A 618 12.97 -17.76 -4.35
N GLU A 619 12.85 -17.29 -3.11
CA GLU A 619 11.77 -17.70 -2.22
C GLU A 619 10.39 -17.25 -2.70
N VAL A 620 10.29 -16.05 -3.31
CA VAL A 620 9.07 -15.64 -4.03
C VAL A 620 8.77 -16.64 -5.15
N GLY A 621 9.76 -17.02 -5.96
CA GLY A 621 9.59 -18.04 -7.00
C GLY A 621 9.06 -19.37 -6.48
N ARG A 622 9.59 -19.85 -5.34
CA ARG A 622 9.10 -21.06 -4.64
C ARG A 622 7.66 -20.90 -4.19
N ALA A 623 7.32 -19.78 -3.55
CA ALA A 623 5.96 -19.49 -3.11
C ALA A 623 4.98 -19.45 -4.30
N MET A 624 5.38 -18.86 -5.43
CA MET A 624 4.59 -18.81 -6.66
C MET A 624 4.31 -20.22 -7.23
N VAL A 625 5.29 -21.12 -7.23
CA VAL A 625 5.07 -22.52 -7.63
C VAL A 625 4.08 -23.22 -6.70
N ARG A 626 4.16 -23.01 -5.38
CA ARG A 626 3.21 -23.61 -4.41
C ARG A 626 1.76 -23.17 -4.62
N ILE A 627 1.50 -21.98 -5.18
CA ILE A 627 0.14 -21.53 -5.54
C ILE A 627 -0.53 -22.50 -6.54
N LEU A 628 0.25 -23.19 -7.38
CA LEU A 628 -0.28 -24.17 -8.32
C LEU A 628 -0.98 -25.33 -7.59
N SER A 629 -0.42 -25.82 -6.48
CA SER A 629 -0.99 -26.91 -5.67
C SER A 629 -1.93 -26.42 -4.56
N GLU A 630 -1.65 -25.26 -3.96
CA GLU A 630 -2.34 -24.77 -2.77
C GLU A 630 -2.70 -23.27 -2.89
N SER A 631 -3.91 -22.99 -3.38
CA SER A 631 -4.44 -21.63 -3.49
C SER A 631 -5.45 -21.36 -2.37
N SER A 632 -4.95 -20.91 -1.22
CA SER A 632 -5.76 -20.34 -0.13
C SER A 632 -5.82 -18.83 -0.25
N THR A 633 -6.80 -18.19 0.37
CA THR A 633 -6.88 -16.71 0.41
C THR A 633 -5.60 -16.09 1.00
N THR A 634 -5.04 -16.71 2.03
CA THR A 634 -3.78 -16.26 2.66
C THR A 634 -2.59 -16.43 1.71
N SER A 635 -2.41 -17.61 1.10
CA SER A 635 -1.26 -17.85 0.22
C SER A 635 -1.32 -16.96 -1.03
N THR A 636 -2.50 -16.78 -1.62
CA THR A 636 -2.69 -15.89 -2.78
C THR A 636 -2.48 -14.42 -2.43
N LYS A 637 -2.92 -13.95 -1.25
CA LYS A 637 -2.64 -12.59 -0.77
C LYS A 637 -1.14 -12.36 -0.53
N THR A 638 -0.44 -13.32 0.08
CA THR A 638 1.02 -13.24 0.25
C THR A 638 1.75 -13.21 -1.09
N ALA A 639 1.35 -14.07 -2.05
CA ALA A 639 1.93 -14.06 -3.38
C ALA A 639 1.69 -12.72 -4.11
N LEU A 640 0.50 -12.13 -3.97
CA LEU A 640 0.20 -10.80 -4.50
C LEU A 640 1.09 -9.72 -3.86
N ARG A 641 1.29 -9.77 -2.54
CA ARG A 641 2.19 -8.87 -1.80
C ARG A 641 3.62 -8.97 -2.27
N ASP A 642 4.13 -10.19 -2.40
CA ASP A 642 5.51 -10.43 -2.81
C ASP A 642 5.74 -10.05 -4.27
N GLY A 643 4.76 -10.32 -5.15
CA GLY A 643 4.78 -9.85 -6.53
C GLY A 643 4.83 -8.33 -6.63
N TYR A 644 4.02 -7.63 -5.84
CA TYR A 644 4.01 -6.16 -5.84
C TYR A 644 5.29 -5.56 -5.22
N ALA A 645 5.79 -6.13 -4.12
CA ALA A 645 7.06 -5.72 -3.53
C ALA A 645 8.23 -5.94 -4.52
N LEU A 646 8.28 -7.08 -5.21
CA LEU A 646 9.31 -7.34 -6.22
C LEU A 646 9.21 -6.38 -7.41
N PHE A 647 8.00 -6.04 -7.85
CA PHE A 647 7.79 -5.01 -8.86
C PHE A 647 8.38 -3.65 -8.45
N VAL A 648 8.08 -3.18 -7.23
CA VAL A 648 8.62 -1.92 -6.69
C VAL A 648 10.15 -2.02 -6.51
N GLY A 649 10.66 -3.14 -6.00
CA GLY A 649 12.10 -3.36 -5.81
C GLY A 649 12.92 -3.35 -7.10
N ARG A 650 12.28 -3.64 -8.24
CA ARG A 650 12.86 -3.53 -9.60
C ARG A 650 12.70 -2.14 -10.23
N GLY A 651 12.26 -1.14 -9.46
CA GLY A 651 12.03 0.22 -9.94
C GLY A 651 10.65 0.44 -10.56
N GLY A 652 9.70 -0.46 -10.34
CA GLY A 652 8.31 -0.26 -10.74
C GLY A 652 7.69 0.94 -10.01
N ALA A 653 6.91 1.75 -10.72
CA ALA A 653 6.22 2.90 -10.14
C ALA A 653 5.12 2.44 -9.16
N LYS A 654 5.04 3.07 -7.98
CA LYS A 654 3.97 2.78 -7.02
C LYS A 654 2.57 2.95 -7.66
N LEU A 655 1.68 2.02 -7.33
CA LEU A 655 0.29 2.02 -7.71
C LEU A 655 -0.57 2.73 -6.65
N PRO A 656 -1.75 3.27 -7.03
CA PRO A 656 -2.67 3.88 -6.08
C PRO A 656 -3.16 2.86 -5.05
N GLU A 657 -3.30 3.29 -3.79
CA GLU A 657 -3.69 2.43 -2.67
C GLU A 657 -5.20 2.08 -2.65
N PHE A 658 -6.01 2.81 -3.43
CA PHE A 658 -7.43 2.57 -3.60
C PHE A 658 -7.87 3.00 -5.00
N VAL A 659 -8.99 2.46 -5.46
CA VAL A 659 -9.56 2.81 -6.77
C VAL A 659 -10.58 3.93 -6.60
N SER A 660 -10.25 5.13 -7.09
CA SER A 660 -11.16 6.29 -7.04
C SER A 660 -11.95 6.50 -8.34
N GLY A 661 -11.52 5.86 -9.44
CA GLY A 661 -12.15 5.96 -10.75
C GLY A 661 -11.48 5.04 -11.76
N GLN A 662 -11.83 5.22 -13.04
CA GLN A 662 -11.35 4.34 -14.11
C GLN A 662 -9.84 4.36 -14.27
N GLU A 663 -9.18 5.51 -14.09
CA GLU A 663 -7.73 5.61 -14.28
C GLU A 663 -6.99 4.71 -13.28
N ASP A 664 -7.37 4.78 -12.01
CA ASP A 664 -6.81 3.91 -10.97
C ASP A 664 -7.15 2.44 -11.26
N ALA A 665 -8.41 2.14 -11.61
CA ALA A 665 -8.86 0.79 -11.94
C ALA A 665 -8.03 0.19 -13.08
N THR A 666 -7.82 0.98 -14.14
CA THR A 666 -7.02 0.60 -15.31
C THR A 666 -5.58 0.29 -14.92
N ARG A 667 -4.92 1.17 -14.14
CA ARG A 667 -3.55 0.95 -13.68
C ARG A 667 -3.41 -0.32 -12.84
N LEU A 668 -4.35 -0.53 -11.91
CA LEU A 668 -4.37 -1.74 -11.07
C LEU A 668 -4.61 -3.00 -11.91
N PHE A 669 -5.54 -2.94 -12.86
CA PHE A 669 -5.87 -4.06 -13.73
C PHE A 669 -4.69 -4.46 -14.60
N GLU A 670 -4.06 -3.49 -15.27
CA GLU A 670 -2.87 -3.67 -16.10
C GLU A 670 -1.74 -4.31 -15.32
N TRP A 671 -1.44 -3.77 -14.13
CA TRP A 671 -0.42 -4.37 -13.28
C TRP A 671 -0.78 -5.80 -12.90
N SER A 672 -2.04 -6.06 -12.52
CA SER A 672 -2.48 -7.39 -12.09
C SER A 672 -2.45 -8.43 -13.22
N LYS A 673 -2.70 -8.03 -14.48
CA LYS A 673 -2.78 -8.92 -15.64
C LYS A 673 -1.42 -9.08 -16.34
N ASP A 674 -0.73 -7.98 -16.60
CA ASP A 674 0.48 -7.94 -17.42
C ASP A 674 1.73 -7.93 -16.53
N SER A 675 1.91 -6.91 -15.69
CA SER A 675 3.14 -6.76 -14.91
C SER A 675 3.35 -7.87 -13.89
N LEU A 676 2.29 -8.32 -13.21
CA LEU A 676 2.36 -9.41 -12.25
C LEU A 676 2.82 -10.72 -12.94
N ARG A 677 2.41 -10.94 -14.19
CA ARG A 677 2.86 -12.10 -14.96
C ARG A 677 4.37 -12.06 -15.22
N ASP A 678 4.88 -10.91 -15.65
CA ASP A 678 6.32 -10.73 -15.90
C ASP A 678 7.13 -10.88 -14.61
N ILE A 679 6.61 -10.37 -13.50
CA ILE A 679 7.23 -10.51 -12.18
C ILE A 679 7.24 -11.96 -11.71
N VAL A 680 6.14 -12.69 -11.92
CA VAL A 680 6.09 -14.12 -11.65
C VAL A 680 7.11 -14.85 -12.52
N ASP A 681 7.20 -14.56 -13.82
CA ASP A 681 8.19 -15.17 -14.72
C ASP A 681 9.64 -14.93 -14.25
N VAL A 682 9.96 -13.71 -13.80
CA VAL A 682 11.26 -13.36 -13.22
C VAL A 682 11.55 -14.21 -11.98
N ALA A 683 10.59 -14.30 -11.05
CA ALA A 683 10.75 -15.06 -9.81
C ALA A 683 10.89 -16.57 -10.09
N LEU A 684 10.10 -17.12 -11.02
CA LEU A 684 10.22 -18.52 -11.44
C LEU A 684 11.58 -18.83 -12.07
N ARG A 685 12.11 -17.93 -12.92
CA ARG A 685 13.46 -18.10 -13.50
C ARG A 685 14.54 -18.07 -12.44
N ALA A 686 14.45 -17.17 -11.47
CA ALA A 686 15.40 -17.12 -10.36
C ALA A 686 15.38 -18.43 -9.55
N TYR A 687 14.19 -18.95 -9.25
CA TYR A 687 14.06 -20.24 -8.57
C TYR A 687 14.62 -21.40 -9.41
N GLN A 688 14.26 -21.50 -10.69
CA GLN A 688 14.76 -22.53 -11.59
C GLN A 688 16.29 -22.50 -11.72
N GLN A 689 16.92 -21.33 -11.71
CA GLN A 689 18.38 -21.20 -11.78
C GLN A 689 19.09 -21.72 -10.53
N VAL A 690 18.48 -21.55 -9.35
CA VAL A 690 19.07 -21.97 -8.08
C VAL A 690 18.86 -23.46 -7.81
N ASP A 691 17.68 -23.99 -8.10
CA ASP A 691 17.35 -25.41 -7.86
C ASP A 691 16.45 -25.98 -8.98
N PRO A 692 17.03 -26.31 -10.15
CA PRO A 692 16.26 -26.74 -11.31
C PRO A 692 15.54 -28.06 -11.08
N ALA A 693 16.15 -28.99 -10.33
CA ALA A 693 15.57 -30.32 -10.09
C ALA A 693 14.32 -30.24 -9.21
N LEU A 694 14.37 -29.48 -8.12
CA LEU A 694 13.21 -29.29 -7.25
C LEU A 694 12.11 -28.48 -7.95
N PHE A 695 12.49 -27.42 -8.68
CA PHE A 695 11.55 -26.64 -9.50
C PHE A 695 10.77 -27.53 -10.48
N GLU A 696 11.47 -28.37 -11.25
CA GLU A 696 10.85 -29.30 -12.19
C GLU A 696 9.94 -30.30 -11.48
N GLN A 697 10.36 -30.83 -10.32
CA GLN A 697 9.55 -31.74 -9.51
C GLN A 697 8.28 -31.07 -8.99
N GLU A 698 8.37 -29.89 -8.39
CA GLU A 698 7.24 -29.16 -7.81
C GLU A 698 6.28 -28.69 -8.91
N VAL A 699 6.79 -28.16 -10.02
CA VAL A 699 5.96 -27.83 -11.19
C VAL A 699 5.29 -29.07 -11.74
N ALA A 700 6.01 -30.19 -11.92
CA ALA A 700 5.42 -31.43 -12.41
C ALA A 700 4.33 -31.94 -11.46
N GLN A 701 4.55 -31.87 -10.15
CA GLN A 701 3.58 -32.28 -9.15
C GLN A 701 2.35 -31.37 -9.14
N ALA A 702 2.54 -30.05 -9.24
CA ALA A 702 1.45 -29.08 -9.16
C ALA A 702 0.70 -28.88 -10.49
N THR A 703 1.35 -29.17 -11.62
CA THR A 703 0.75 -29.16 -12.96
C THR A 703 0.25 -30.53 -13.42
N ARG A 704 0.38 -31.58 -12.59
CA ARG A 704 -0.44 -32.81 -12.71
C ARG A 704 -1.91 -32.43 -12.50
N ARG A 705 -2.50 -31.82 -13.52
CA ARG A 705 -3.93 -31.61 -13.61
C ARG A 705 -4.57 -32.98 -13.65
N GLU A 706 -5.51 -33.25 -12.75
CA GLU A 706 -6.60 -34.14 -13.11
C GLU A 706 -7.26 -33.53 -14.34
N ILE A 707 -7.00 -34.09 -15.51
CA ILE A 707 -7.66 -33.64 -16.74
C ILE A 707 -9.15 -33.86 -16.53
N THR A 708 -9.91 -32.76 -16.47
CA THR A 708 -11.34 -32.81 -16.19
C THR A 708 -12.02 -33.78 -17.16
N PRO A 709 -13.07 -34.52 -16.73
CA PRO A 709 -13.76 -35.46 -17.61
C PRO A 709 -14.22 -34.84 -18.93
N LYS A 710 -14.57 -33.54 -18.92
CA LYS A 710 -14.96 -32.77 -20.10
C LYS A 710 -13.78 -32.53 -21.07
N ALA A 711 -12.64 -32.05 -20.56
CA ALA A 711 -11.44 -31.84 -21.37
C ALA A 711 -10.93 -33.16 -21.96
N LYS A 712 -10.91 -34.21 -21.15
CA LYS A 712 -10.57 -35.58 -21.55
C LYS A 712 -11.47 -36.07 -22.69
N LYS A 713 -12.78 -35.93 -22.54
CA LYS A 713 -13.76 -36.28 -23.60
C LYS A 713 -13.52 -35.47 -24.89
N SER A 714 -13.15 -34.20 -24.77
CA SER A 714 -12.81 -33.35 -25.92
C SER A 714 -11.55 -33.85 -26.63
N ILE A 715 -10.49 -34.17 -25.90
CA ILE A 715 -9.23 -34.72 -26.43
C ILE A 715 -9.51 -36.03 -27.18
N ILE A 716 -10.27 -36.94 -26.56
CA ILE A 716 -10.64 -38.22 -27.16
C ILE A 716 -11.36 -37.99 -28.49
N LYS A 717 -12.35 -37.08 -28.52
CA LYS A 717 -13.07 -36.75 -29.76
C LYS A 717 -12.17 -36.15 -30.83
N SER A 718 -11.26 -35.26 -30.46
CA SER A 718 -10.30 -34.67 -31.40
C SER A 718 -9.37 -35.73 -31.98
N VAL A 719 -8.84 -36.63 -31.15
CA VAL A 719 -7.98 -37.73 -31.59
C VAL A 719 -8.74 -38.68 -32.52
N VAL A 720 -9.97 -39.09 -32.16
CA VAL A 720 -10.82 -39.92 -33.01
C VAL A 720 -11.12 -39.24 -34.35
N GLY A 721 -11.42 -37.94 -34.34
CA GLY A 721 -11.64 -37.15 -35.54
C GLY A 721 -10.42 -37.10 -36.46
N LEU A 722 -9.22 -36.93 -35.89
CA LEU A 722 -7.95 -36.94 -36.64
C LEU A 722 -7.65 -38.32 -37.24
N LEU A 723 -7.88 -39.40 -36.49
CA LEU A 723 -7.70 -40.77 -36.98
C LEU A 723 -8.60 -41.08 -38.18
N LYS A 724 -9.87 -40.67 -38.09
CA LYS A 724 -10.88 -40.89 -39.14
C LYS A 724 -10.73 -40.01 -40.36
N ASN A 725 -9.95 -38.92 -40.28
CA ASN A 725 -9.84 -37.98 -41.38
C ASN A 725 -9.10 -38.62 -42.57
N PRO A 726 -9.75 -38.88 -43.71
CA PRO A 726 -9.11 -39.55 -44.84
C PRO A 726 -8.19 -38.61 -45.64
N ARG A 727 -8.23 -37.29 -45.37
CA ARG A 727 -7.45 -36.28 -46.10
C ARG A 727 -6.06 -36.04 -45.51
N LEU A 728 -5.77 -36.55 -44.32
CA LEU A 728 -4.49 -36.39 -43.65
C LEU A 728 -3.65 -37.65 -43.85
N ALA A 729 -2.38 -37.46 -44.22
CA ALA A 729 -1.41 -38.55 -44.20
C ALA A 729 -1.11 -38.98 -42.75
N ASP A 730 -0.62 -40.20 -42.57
CA ASP A 730 -0.35 -40.78 -41.25
C ASP A 730 0.64 -39.93 -40.42
N GLU A 731 1.69 -39.39 -41.04
CA GLU A 731 2.62 -38.45 -40.38
C GLU A 731 1.92 -37.18 -39.87
N GLN A 732 1.06 -36.58 -40.70
CA GLN A 732 0.31 -35.37 -40.32
C GLN A 732 -0.71 -35.63 -39.21
N LYS A 733 -1.33 -36.81 -39.20
CA LYS A 733 -2.20 -37.24 -38.09
C LYS A 733 -1.39 -37.36 -36.82
N GLY A 734 -0.20 -37.95 -36.88
CA GLY A 734 0.70 -38.08 -35.75
C GLY A 734 1.13 -36.73 -35.17
N GLU A 735 1.54 -35.79 -36.03
CA GLU A 735 1.89 -34.43 -35.60
C GLU A 735 0.71 -33.71 -34.94
N ARG A 736 -0.50 -33.80 -35.52
CA ARG A 736 -1.69 -33.16 -34.96
C ARG A 736 -2.18 -33.81 -33.67
N ILE A 737 -2.11 -35.13 -33.56
CA ILE A 737 -2.43 -35.85 -32.31
C ILE A 737 -1.42 -35.47 -31.23
N ARG A 738 -0.13 -35.38 -31.59
CA ARG A 738 0.93 -34.90 -30.68
C ARG A 738 0.66 -33.46 -30.25
N ALA A 739 0.21 -32.58 -31.14
CA ALA A 739 -0.17 -31.21 -30.81
C ALA A 739 -1.36 -31.16 -29.83
N VAL A 740 -2.44 -31.91 -30.10
CA VAL A 740 -3.62 -32.00 -29.21
C VAL A 740 -3.24 -32.47 -27.80
N LEU A 741 -2.34 -33.45 -27.69
CA LEU A 741 -1.86 -33.96 -26.41
C LEU A 741 -0.84 -33.01 -25.75
N LYS A 742 0.00 -32.33 -26.53
CA LYS A 742 0.91 -31.28 -26.06
C LYS A 742 0.13 -30.09 -25.48
N ASP A 743 -0.99 -29.71 -26.10
CA ASP A 743 -1.89 -28.66 -25.60
C ASP A 743 -2.56 -29.06 -24.28
N ALA A 744 -2.74 -30.36 -24.06
CA ALA A 744 -3.16 -30.92 -22.77
C ALA A 744 -2.04 -31.01 -21.72
N GLY A 745 -0.83 -30.52 -22.03
CA GLY A 745 0.33 -30.48 -21.13
C GLY A 745 1.19 -31.74 -21.16
N VAL A 746 1.03 -32.62 -22.16
CA VAL A 746 1.74 -33.90 -22.23
C VAL A 746 2.84 -33.86 -23.29
N LYS A 747 4.10 -33.91 -22.84
CA LYS A 747 5.24 -34.22 -23.70
C LYS A 747 5.38 -35.73 -23.79
N PHE A 748 5.40 -36.25 -25.01
CA PHE A 748 5.52 -37.69 -25.25
C PHE A 748 6.86 -38.01 -25.90
N GLU A 749 7.58 -38.99 -25.35
CA GLU A 749 8.77 -39.57 -25.96
C GLU A 749 8.35 -40.83 -26.73
N GLY A 750 8.31 -40.74 -28.06
CA GLY A 750 7.95 -41.85 -28.95
C GLY A 750 6.83 -41.51 -29.95
N ASP A 751 6.47 -42.52 -30.75
CA ASP A 751 5.44 -42.38 -31.77
C ASP A 751 4.03 -42.59 -31.17
N VAL A 752 3.48 -41.50 -30.63
CA VAL A 752 2.09 -41.43 -30.13
C VAL A 752 1.09 -41.94 -31.16
N TYR A 753 1.34 -41.66 -32.45
CA TYR A 753 0.45 -42.07 -33.51
C TYR A 753 0.38 -43.58 -33.61
N GLU A 754 1.52 -44.26 -33.65
CA GLU A 754 1.55 -45.72 -33.70
C GLU A 754 0.91 -46.35 -32.46
N GLN A 755 1.11 -45.80 -31.25
CA GLN A 755 0.47 -46.35 -30.05
C GLN A 755 -1.06 -46.23 -30.09
N VAL A 756 -1.57 -45.06 -30.51
CA VAL A 756 -3.01 -44.84 -30.67
C VAL A 756 -3.56 -45.68 -31.82
N ARG A 757 -2.88 -45.70 -32.96
CA ARG A 757 -3.25 -46.43 -34.18
C ARG A 757 -3.29 -47.93 -33.91
N LEU A 758 -2.23 -48.55 -33.39
CA LEU A 758 -2.17 -49.99 -33.11
C LEU A 758 -3.30 -50.47 -32.20
N SER A 759 -3.71 -49.63 -31.26
CA SER A 759 -4.77 -49.93 -30.30
C SER A 759 -6.18 -49.82 -30.87
N VAL A 760 -6.34 -49.17 -32.03
CA VAL A 760 -7.66 -48.88 -32.63
C VAL A 760 -7.80 -49.30 -34.10
N THR A 761 -6.71 -49.79 -34.72
CA THR A 761 -6.71 -50.32 -36.08
C THR A 761 -7.67 -51.52 -36.11
N ASN A 762 -8.67 -51.48 -36.98
CA ASN A 762 -9.76 -52.46 -37.15
C ASN A 762 -11.06 -52.21 -36.37
N ILE A 763 -11.18 -51.14 -35.59
CA ILE A 763 -12.45 -50.79 -34.94
C ILE A 763 -13.29 -49.92 -35.90
N ARG A 764 -14.42 -50.47 -36.38
CA ARG A 764 -15.37 -49.77 -37.28
C ARG A 764 -16.54 -49.10 -36.57
N ASP A 765 -16.83 -49.50 -35.33
CA ASP A 765 -17.90 -48.92 -34.52
C ASP A 765 -17.39 -47.69 -33.77
N ASP A 766 -18.11 -46.58 -33.92
CA ASP A 766 -17.71 -45.27 -33.41
C ASP A 766 -17.66 -45.21 -31.88
N VAL A 767 -18.56 -45.91 -31.20
CA VAL A 767 -18.65 -45.94 -29.75
C VAL A 767 -17.51 -46.80 -29.18
N VAL A 768 -17.23 -47.92 -29.84
CA VAL A 768 -16.10 -48.81 -29.46
C VAL A 768 -14.76 -48.12 -29.72
N LEU A 769 -14.64 -47.36 -30.81
CA LEU A 769 -13.45 -46.60 -31.16
C LEU A 769 -13.18 -45.49 -30.14
N GLU A 770 -14.19 -44.69 -29.77
CA GLU A 770 -14.05 -43.68 -28.72
C GLU A 770 -13.59 -44.30 -27.39
N LYS A 771 -14.14 -45.46 -27.00
CA LYS A 771 -13.77 -46.15 -25.76
C LYS A 771 -12.34 -46.72 -25.79
N ALA A 772 -11.91 -47.25 -26.93
CA ALA A 772 -10.54 -47.74 -27.12
C ALA A 772 -9.54 -46.57 -27.11
N THR A 773 -9.83 -45.48 -27.84
CA THR A 773 -9.03 -44.25 -27.80
C THR A 773 -8.98 -43.66 -26.40
N ALA A 774 -10.09 -43.66 -25.64
CA ALA A 774 -10.12 -43.21 -24.25
C ALA A 774 -9.13 -44.00 -23.37
N THR A 775 -9.10 -45.32 -23.50
CA THR A 775 -8.19 -46.19 -22.74
C THR A 775 -6.72 -45.87 -23.05
N VAL A 776 -6.38 -45.68 -24.32
CA VAL A 776 -5.01 -45.35 -24.72
C VAL A 776 -4.64 -43.96 -24.23
N VAL A 777 -5.49 -42.96 -24.45
CA VAL A 777 -5.29 -41.61 -23.93
C VAL A 777 -5.06 -41.67 -22.42
N ASP A 778 -5.81 -42.48 -21.67
CA ASP A 778 -5.61 -42.62 -20.23
C ASP A 778 -4.25 -43.17 -19.84
N GLN A 779 -3.76 -44.17 -20.57
CA GLN A 779 -2.43 -44.72 -20.37
C GLN A 779 -1.34 -43.69 -20.71
N LEU A 780 -1.53 -42.94 -21.80
CA LEU A 780 -0.59 -41.87 -22.21
C LEU A 780 -0.54 -40.76 -21.15
N LEU A 781 -1.71 -40.35 -20.64
CA LEU A 781 -1.83 -39.33 -19.59
C LEU A 781 -1.28 -39.80 -18.24
N ALA A 782 -1.47 -41.08 -17.88
CA ALA A 782 -0.95 -41.66 -16.65
C ALA A 782 0.57 -41.92 -16.70
N GLY A 783 1.11 -42.24 -17.88
CA GLY A 783 2.51 -42.55 -18.10
C GLY A 783 3.40 -41.33 -18.36
N SER A 784 2.82 -40.18 -18.73
CA SER A 784 3.59 -38.97 -18.96
C SER A 784 4.14 -38.41 -17.64
N LYS A 785 5.46 -38.47 -17.46
CA LYS A 785 6.18 -37.63 -16.50
C LYS A 785 5.96 -36.19 -16.95
N GLY A 786 5.04 -35.49 -16.30
CA GLY A 786 4.73 -34.09 -16.61
C GLY A 786 6.01 -33.27 -16.63
N MET A 787 6.39 -32.75 -17.79
CA MET A 787 7.54 -31.87 -17.92
C MET A 787 7.32 -30.82 -19.00
N SER A 788 7.85 -29.64 -18.66
CA SER A 788 7.90 -28.37 -19.39
C SER A 788 6.56 -27.85 -19.86
N SER A 789 5.79 -27.28 -18.94
CA SER A 789 5.06 -26.07 -19.33
C SER A 789 6.12 -25.00 -19.57
N GLU A 790 6.11 -24.40 -20.77
CA GLU A 790 6.88 -23.19 -21.05
C GLU A 790 6.62 -22.21 -19.90
N ALA A 791 7.66 -21.65 -19.28
CA ALA A 791 7.53 -20.83 -18.06
C ALA A 791 6.42 -19.76 -18.17
N GLY A 792 6.26 -19.17 -19.37
CA GLY A 792 5.21 -18.19 -19.65
C GLY A 792 3.76 -18.72 -19.59
N LYS A 793 3.52 -20.03 -19.66
CA LYS A 793 2.21 -20.67 -19.39
C LYS A 793 2.01 -20.91 -17.90
N ILE A 794 3.08 -21.18 -17.15
CA ILE A 794 3.03 -21.38 -15.70
C ILE A 794 2.69 -20.06 -15.00
N SER A 795 3.38 -18.98 -15.35
CA SER A 795 3.12 -17.66 -14.77
C SER A 795 1.68 -17.21 -14.99
N LEU A 796 1.12 -17.41 -16.19
CA LEU A 796 -0.28 -17.10 -16.45
C LEU A 796 -1.23 -17.87 -15.53
N VAL A 797 -1.00 -19.18 -15.32
CA VAL A 797 -1.83 -20.01 -14.42
C VAL A 797 -1.68 -19.56 -12.97
N ILE A 798 -0.47 -19.18 -12.55
CA ILE A 798 -0.21 -18.64 -11.21
C ILE A 798 -0.95 -17.31 -11.03
N VAL A 799 -0.84 -16.37 -11.97
CA VAL A 799 -1.56 -15.08 -11.93
C VAL A 799 -3.07 -15.30 -11.84
N GLN A 800 -3.63 -16.18 -12.66
CA GLN A 800 -5.05 -16.55 -12.61
C GLN A 800 -5.46 -17.10 -11.23
N LYS A 801 -4.61 -17.91 -10.59
CA LYS A 801 -4.85 -18.44 -9.24
C LYS A 801 -4.68 -17.39 -8.15
N ILE A 802 -3.71 -16.47 -8.29
CA ILE A 802 -3.52 -15.34 -7.38
C ILE A 802 -4.76 -14.46 -7.41
N LEU A 803 -5.20 -14.04 -8.60
CA LEU A 803 -6.35 -13.15 -8.76
C LEU A 803 -7.69 -13.85 -8.50
N GLY A 804 -7.81 -15.14 -8.81
CA GLY A 804 -9.01 -15.93 -8.51
C GLY A 804 -10.27 -15.30 -9.13
N VAL A 805 -11.34 -15.22 -8.33
CA VAL A 805 -12.62 -14.62 -8.76
C VAL A 805 -12.51 -13.10 -9.00
N ASP A 806 -11.60 -12.44 -8.27
CA ASP A 806 -11.40 -10.98 -8.37
C ASP A 806 -10.95 -10.59 -9.77
N GLY A 807 -10.06 -11.38 -10.40
CA GLY A 807 -9.59 -11.12 -11.76
C GLY A 807 -10.73 -10.95 -12.77
N SER A 808 -11.66 -11.90 -12.76
CA SER A 808 -12.84 -11.85 -13.65
C SER A 808 -13.86 -10.77 -13.26
N ALA A 809 -13.92 -10.40 -11.98
CA ALA A 809 -14.81 -9.35 -11.51
C ALA A 809 -14.25 -7.97 -11.86
N MET A 810 -12.95 -7.73 -11.68
CA MET A 810 -12.26 -6.52 -12.13
C MET A 810 -12.43 -6.31 -13.64
N GLU A 811 -12.31 -7.36 -14.45
CA GLU A 811 -12.54 -7.28 -15.90
C GLU A 811 -13.97 -6.83 -16.24
N LYS A 812 -14.99 -7.37 -15.56
CA LYS A 812 -16.39 -6.91 -15.74
C LYS A 812 -16.60 -5.45 -15.30
N GLU A 813 -15.91 -5.00 -14.25
CA GLU A 813 -15.96 -3.60 -13.85
C GLU A 813 -15.34 -2.68 -14.89
N MET A 814 -14.30 -3.14 -15.60
CA MET A 814 -13.71 -2.39 -16.72
C MET A 814 -14.66 -2.29 -17.92
N ASP A 815 -15.50 -3.29 -18.16
CA ASP A 815 -16.48 -3.30 -19.25
C ASP A 815 -17.63 -2.28 -19.07
N LYS A 816 -17.86 -1.79 -17.83
CA LYS A 816 -18.89 -0.79 -17.52
C LYS A 816 -18.55 0.63 -18.00
N TRP A 817 -17.33 0.85 -18.47
CA TRP A 817 -16.87 2.17 -18.91
C TRP A 817 -17.02 2.31 -20.43
N SER A 818 -17.45 3.50 -20.85
CA SER A 818 -17.58 3.89 -22.25
C SER A 818 -16.81 5.17 -22.52
N PHE A 819 -16.16 5.24 -23.67
CA PHE A 819 -15.44 6.43 -24.09
C PHE A 819 -16.40 7.49 -24.63
N VAL A 820 -16.34 8.70 -24.09
CA VAL A 820 -17.14 9.85 -24.49
C VAL A 820 -16.21 10.90 -25.10
N GLU A 821 -16.42 11.20 -26.38
CA GLU A 821 -15.67 12.23 -27.10
C GLU A 821 -16.04 13.64 -26.63
N GLY A 822 -15.06 14.57 -26.66
CA GLY A 822 -15.32 16.00 -26.46
C GLY A 822 -15.44 16.46 -25.01
N ALA A 823 -14.93 15.66 -24.07
CA ALA A 823 -14.90 16.04 -22.68
C ALA A 823 -13.73 17.01 -22.38
N GLU A 824 -14.09 18.24 -22.01
CA GLU A 824 -13.22 19.37 -21.61
C GLU A 824 -12.24 19.86 -22.70
N GLY A 825 -12.60 21.00 -23.33
CA GLY A 825 -11.65 21.84 -24.10
C GLY A 825 -11.66 21.66 -25.62
N GLY A 826 -12.17 20.54 -26.15
CA GLY A 826 -12.20 20.30 -27.61
C GLY A 826 -10.81 20.11 -28.23
N GLU A 827 -9.82 19.77 -27.40
CA GLU A 827 -8.45 19.51 -27.82
C GLU A 827 -8.38 18.24 -28.70
N GLN A 828 -7.39 18.22 -29.60
CA GLN A 828 -7.15 17.10 -30.51
C GLN A 828 -5.73 16.58 -30.30
N ARG A 829 -5.56 15.26 -30.34
CA ARG A 829 -4.26 14.60 -30.37
C ARG A 829 -3.89 14.33 -31.83
N GLN A 830 -2.77 14.89 -32.29
CA GLN A 830 -2.21 14.54 -33.58
C GLN A 830 -1.27 13.35 -33.43
N ILE A 831 -1.44 12.37 -34.31
CA ILE A 831 -0.66 11.13 -34.32
C ILE A 831 -0.08 10.93 -35.69
N GLN A 832 1.24 10.73 -35.74
CA GLN A 832 2.00 10.49 -36.94
C GLN A 832 2.35 9.00 -37.06
N PHE A 833 2.09 8.40 -38.23
CA PHE A 833 2.45 7.02 -38.54
C PHE A 833 3.84 6.97 -39.19
N GLN A 834 4.76 6.19 -38.61
CA GLN A 834 6.11 6.00 -39.14
C GLN A 834 6.40 4.51 -39.32
N ILE A 835 6.63 4.06 -40.57
CA ILE A 835 7.03 2.67 -40.86
C ILE A 835 8.54 2.58 -40.83
N THR A 836 9.07 1.68 -39.99
CA THR A 836 10.49 1.71 -39.65
C THR A 836 11.09 0.35 -39.39
N LYS A 837 12.32 0.21 -39.85
CA LYS A 837 13.35 -0.73 -39.38
C LYS A 837 14.68 -0.04 -39.10
N HIS A 838 14.65 1.26 -38.79
CA HIS A 838 15.81 1.98 -38.29
C HIS A 838 16.33 1.35 -37.01
N LYS A 839 17.64 1.37 -36.83
CA LYS A 839 18.31 0.75 -35.68
C LYS A 839 17.86 1.35 -34.35
N LEU A 840 17.65 2.66 -34.27
CA LEU A 840 17.13 3.32 -33.07
C LEU A 840 15.70 2.92 -32.74
N HIS A 841 14.91 2.56 -33.75
CA HIS A 841 13.52 2.13 -33.59
C HIS A 841 13.38 0.64 -33.28
N ALA A 842 14.49 -0.10 -33.16
CA ALA A 842 14.48 -1.51 -32.80
C ALA A 842 13.86 -1.79 -31.42
N ILE A 843 13.79 -0.76 -30.57
CA ILE A 843 13.16 -0.82 -29.23
C ILE A 843 11.64 -0.54 -29.26
N ALA A 844 11.07 -0.12 -30.39
CA ALA A 844 9.67 0.26 -30.47
C ALA A 844 8.73 -0.86 -30.00
N GLY A 845 9.08 -2.12 -30.29
CA GLY A 845 8.33 -3.29 -29.79
C GLY A 845 8.26 -3.38 -28.26
N LEU A 846 9.27 -2.88 -27.53
CA LEU A 846 9.28 -2.83 -26.06
C LEU A 846 8.33 -1.76 -25.53
N ASN A 847 8.19 -0.62 -26.22
CA ASN A 847 7.20 0.42 -25.90
C ASN A 847 5.77 -0.05 -26.21
N MET A 848 5.60 -0.85 -27.27
CA MET A 848 4.33 -1.46 -27.65
C MET A 848 3.89 -2.59 -26.68
N GLY A 849 4.74 -3.00 -25.73
CA GLY A 849 4.43 -4.09 -24.80
C GLY A 849 4.29 -5.45 -25.48
N VAL A 850 5.01 -5.66 -26.60
CA VAL A 850 4.93 -6.90 -27.39
C VAL A 850 6.01 -7.87 -26.96
N CYS A 851 5.60 -9.08 -26.58
CA CYS A 851 6.50 -10.13 -26.08
C CYS A 851 7.54 -10.63 -27.10
N VAL A 852 7.43 -10.25 -28.39
CA VAL A 852 8.38 -10.60 -29.46
C VAL A 852 9.41 -9.50 -29.75
N ALA A 853 9.40 -8.40 -29.00
CA ALA A 853 10.29 -7.26 -29.25
C ALA A 853 11.78 -7.63 -29.22
N VAL A 854 12.15 -8.66 -28.46
CA VAL A 854 13.52 -9.18 -28.32
C VAL A 854 13.88 -10.26 -29.35
N ASP A 855 12.98 -10.59 -30.28
CA ASP A 855 13.19 -11.60 -31.32
C ASP A 855 14.06 -11.04 -32.46
N ASP A 856 15.33 -11.46 -32.49
CA ASP A 856 16.24 -11.03 -33.55
C ASP A 856 15.96 -11.71 -34.89
N GLN A 857 15.37 -12.91 -34.91
CA GLN A 857 15.00 -13.56 -36.16
C GLN A 857 13.83 -12.84 -36.84
N LEU A 858 12.82 -12.44 -36.05
CA LEU A 858 11.73 -11.61 -36.55
C LEU A 858 12.22 -10.26 -37.06
N TRP A 859 13.06 -9.56 -36.29
CA TRP A 859 13.67 -8.29 -36.75
C TRP A 859 14.41 -8.45 -38.08
N ASN A 860 15.07 -9.61 -38.26
CA ASN A 860 15.87 -9.90 -39.44
C ASN A 860 15.05 -10.40 -40.65
N LYS A 861 13.74 -10.58 -40.55
CA LYS A 861 12.90 -10.89 -41.72
C LYS A 861 12.71 -9.65 -42.58
N GLU A 862 13.00 -9.75 -43.88
CA GLU A 862 12.81 -8.64 -44.83
C GLU A 862 11.33 -8.22 -44.90
N GLU A 863 10.41 -9.18 -44.79
CA GLU A 863 8.97 -8.94 -44.85
C GLU A 863 8.38 -8.25 -43.61
N PHE A 864 9.14 -8.13 -42.52
CA PHE A 864 8.67 -7.56 -41.25
C PHE A 864 9.08 -6.10 -41.10
N SER A 865 8.18 -5.23 -40.62
CA SER A 865 8.47 -3.83 -40.27
C SER A 865 7.62 -3.38 -39.07
N ASN A 866 8.11 -2.42 -38.30
CA ASN A 866 7.30 -1.76 -37.28
C ASN A 866 6.59 -0.55 -37.88
N VAL A 867 5.41 -0.23 -37.37
CA VAL A 867 4.73 1.05 -37.55
C VAL A 867 4.61 1.69 -36.18
N VAL A 868 5.27 2.82 -35.98
CA VAL A 868 5.26 3.58 -34.73
C VAL A 868 4.23 4.71 -34.84
N LEU A 869 3.47 4.94 -33.77
CA LEU A 869 2.55 6.06 -33.62
C LEU A 869 3.23 7.13 -32.79
N PHE A 870 3.73 8.20 -33.40
CA PHE A 870 4.30 9.33 -32.67
C PHE A 870 3.23 10.36 -32.34
N GLY A 871 3.25 10.89 -31.11
CA GLY A 871 2.45 12.06 -30.75
C GLY A 871 3.00 13.36 -31.34
N ASP A 872 2.24 14.43 -31.18
CA ASP A 872 2.62 15.80 -31.49
C ASP A 872 3.86 16.29 -30.71
N ASP A 873 4.12 15.67 -29.56
CA ASP A 873 5.31 15.89 -28.74
C ASP A 873 6.52 15.04 -29.16
N GLY A 874 6.37 14.25 -30.22
CA GLY A 874 7.39 13.36 -30.75
C GLY A 874 7.64 12.09 -29.95
N VAL A 875 6.78 11.81 -28.96
CA VAL A 875 6.87 10.61 -28.13
C VAL A 875 6.05 9.47 -28.75
N ALA A 876 6.63 8.28 -28.80
CA ALA A 876 5.99 7.06 -29.27
C ALA A 876 4.85 6.63 -28.33
N ARG A 877 3.67 6.45 -28.91
CA ARG A 877 2.41 6.05 -28.28
C ARG A 877 2.02 4.64 -28.70
N GLY A 878 3.00 3.74 -28.85
CA GLY A 878 2.81 2.37 -29.33
C GLY A 878 2.75 2.27 -30.85
N GLY A 879 2.04 1.27 -31.38
CA GLY A 879 1.84 1.10 -32.82
C GLY A 879 1.48 -0.30 -33.27
N MET A 880 1.92 -0.70 -34.46
CA MET A 880 1.59 -2.02 -35.04
C MET A 880 2.77 -2.66 -35.78
N HIS A 881 2.68 -3.96 -36.02
CA HIS A 881 3.62 -4.72 -36.81
C HIS A 881 3.03 -4.97 -38.19
N PHE A 882 3.84 -4.77 -39.23
CA PHE A 882 3.54 -5.15 -40.60
C PHE A 882 4.36 -6.38 -40.96
N GLU A 883 3.72 -7.39 -41.53
CA GLU A 883 4.41 -8.54 -42.12
C GLU A 883 3.80 -8.88 -43.49
N ILE A 884 4.63 -8.92 -44.54
CA ILE A 884 4.17 -9.31 -45.88
C ILE A 884 4.09 -10.83 -45.97
N VAL A 885 2.89 -11.37 -46.20
CA VAL A 885 2.65 -12.81 -46.28
C VAL A 885 2.29 -13.19 -47.71
N ARG A 886 2.96 -14.22 -48.26
CA ARG A 886 2.70 -14.74 -49.61
C ARG A 886 2.05 -16.12 -49.48
N ASP A 887 0.84 -16.26 -50.03
CA ASP A 887 0.08 -17.52 -50.04
C ASP A 887 -0.31 -17.87 -51.48
N GLY A 888 0.48 -18.75 -52.10
CA GLY A 888 0.39 -19.04 -53.54
C GLY A 888 0.81 -17.82 -54.37
N SER A 889 -0.07 -17.38 -55.28
CA SER A 889 0.15 -16.19 -56.12
C SER A 889 -0.40 -14.89 -55.51
N LYS A 890 -0.89 -14.93 -54.27
CA LYS A 890 -1.50 -13.78 -53.60
C LYS A 890 -0.57 -13.25 -52.52
N THR A 891 -0.49 -11.93 -52.44
CA THR A 891 0.21 -11.20 -51.37
C THR A 891 -0.82 -10.65 -50.40
N PHE A 892 -0.51 -10.70 -49.12
CA PHE A 892 -1.31 -10.17 -48.02
C PHE A 892 -0.43 -9.30 -47.12
N LEU A 893 -1.02 -8.27 -46.51
CA LEU A 893 -0.36 -7.54 -45.43
C LEU A 893 -0.93 -8.04 -44.10
N SER A 894 -0.13 -8.71 -43.29
CA SER A 894 -0.52 -9.16 -41.96
C SER A 894 -0.24 -8.09 -40.91
N LEU A 895 -1.10 -8.00 -39.89
CA LEU A 895 -0.95 -7.14 -38.71
C LEU A 895 -0.73 -7.95 -37.42
N PRO A 896 0.40 -8.67 -37.27
CA PRO A 896 0.67 -9.50 -36.10
C PRO A 896 1.20 -8.63 -34.94
N GLY A 897 0.33 -7.81 -34.36
CA GLY A 897 0.63 -6.93 -33.23
C GLY A 897 0.13 -5.53 -33.49
N ILE A 898 -0.86 -5.10 -32.73
CA ILE A 898 -1.59 -3.84 -32.78
C ILE A 898 -1.71 -3.40 -31.33
N ASN A 899 -0.74 -2.62 -30.89
CA ASN A 899 -0.54 -2.29 -29.49
C ASN A 899 -0.23 -0.79 -29.34
N PRO A 900 -1.25 0.08 -29.49
CA PRO A 900 -1.15 1.45 -29.02
C PRO A 900 -0.89 1.46 -27.51
N SER A 901 -0.28 2.55 -27.05
CA SER A 901 -0.05 2.80 -25.63
C SER A 901 -1.37 2.99 -24.91
N LEU A 902 -1.39 2.66 -23.63
CA LEU A 902 -2.60 2.80 -22.80
C LEU A 902 -2.94 4.27 -22.57
N THR A 903 -1.94 5.14 -22.50
CA THR A 903 -2.15 6.60 -22.50
C THR A 903 -2.96 7.03 -23.72
N MET A 904 -2.64 6.48 -24.91
CA MET A 904 -3.43 6.75 -26.11
C MET A 904 -4.88 6.25 -25.95
N LEU A 905 -5.08 5.02 -25.50
CA LEU A 905 -6.43 4.44 -25.34
C LEU A 905 -7.26 5.12 -24.24
N ARG A 906 -6.63 5.85 -23.32
CA ARG A 906 -7.32 6.69 -22.33
C ARG A 906 -7.83 8.00 -22.93
N GLU A 907 -7.09 8.52 -23.89
CA GLU A 907 -7.29 9.85 -24.48
C GLU A 907 -8.08 9.82 -25.78
N VAL A 908 -8.04 8.69 -26.50
CA VAL A 908 -8.59 8.50 -27.84
C VAL A 908 -9.42 7.23 -27.88
N SER A 909 -10.59 7.30 -28.52
CA SER A 909 -11.45 6.14 -28.77
C SER A 909 -10.67 5.01 -29.46
N GLY A 910 -10.57 3.84 -28.81
CA GLY A 910 -9.90 2.67 -29.36
C GLY A 910 -10.53 2.21 -30.68
N GLU A 911 -11.84 2.39 -30.86
CA GLU A 911 -12.53 2.08 -32.12
C GLU A 911 -12.02 2.96 -33.27
N ARG A 912 -11.97 4.27 -33.07
CA ARG A 912 -11.51 5.22 -34.11
C ARG A 912 -10.02 5.06 -34.39
N LEU A 913 -9.23 4.83 -33.36
CA LEU A 913 -7.81 4.55 -33.51
C LEU A 913 -7.59 3.27 -34.34
N MET A 914 -8.31 2.20 -34.01
CA MET A 914 -8.25 0.95 -34.77
C MET A 914 -8.65 1.14 -36.23
N GLN A 915 -9.74 1.86 -36.50
CA GLN A 915 -10.18 2.19 -37.86
C GLN A 915 -9.09 2.95 -38.62
N ALA A 916 -8.49 3.98 -38.02
CA ALA A 916 -7.41 4.75 -38.62
C ALA A 916 -6.18 3.89 -38.94
N MET A 917 -5.79 2.99 -38.02
CA MET A 917 -4.69 2.04 -38.22
C MET A 917 -4.99 1.06 -39.38
N LEU A 918 -6.23 0.58 -39.49
CA LEU A 918 -6.65 -0.29 -40.59
C LEU A 918 -6.70 0.44 -41.94
N GLU A 919 -7.17 1.67 -41.98
CA GLU A 919 -7.14 2.48 -43.21
C GLU A 919 -5.70 2.77 -43.66
N TYR A 920 -4.81 3.09 -42.72
CA TYR A 920 -3.38 3.22 -43.01
C TYR A 920 -2.78 1.91 -43.55
N ALA A 921 -3.10 0.78 -42.92
CA ALA A 921 -2.68 -0.55 -43.38
C ALA A 921 -3.23 -0.89 -44.78
N LYS A 922 -4.49 -0.55 -45.10
CA LYS A 922 -5.07 -0.75 -46.44
C LYS A 922 -4.31 0.03 -47.52
N LYS A 923 -3.95 1.29 -47.25
CA LYS A 923 -3.13 2.10 -48.17
C LYS A 923 -1.78 1.44 -48.45
N CYS A 924 -1.11 1.00 -47.39
CA CYS A 924 0.17 0.30 -47.47
C CYS A 924 0.05 -1.04 -48.22
N ALA A 925 -0.99 -1.82 -47.92
CA ALA A 925 -1.30 -3.09 -48.58
C ALA A 925 -1.53 -2.90 -50.09
N LYS A 926 -2.31 -1.87 -50.47
CA LYS A 926 -2.57 -1.52 -51.87
C LYS A 926 -1.28 -1.19 -52.63
N ALA A 927 -0.37 -0.46 -52.00
CA ALA A 927 0.87 -0.02 -52.61
C ALA A 927 1.82 -1.18 -52.97
N ILE A 928 1.80 -2.28 -52.20
CA ILE A 928 2.58 -3.50 -52.49
C ILE A 928 1.78 -4.56 -53.26
N GLY A 929 0.59 -4.21 -53.78
CA GLY A 929 -0.27 -5.12 -54.53
C GLY A 929 -0.86 -6.27 -53.69
N ALA A 930 -1.00 -6.08 -52.38
CA ALA A 930 -1.66 -7.06 -51.52
C ALA A 930 -3.18 -7.05 -51.76
N VAL A 931 -3.79 -8.24 -51.71
CA VAL A 931 -5.23 -8.40 -51.99
C VAL A 931 -6.10 -8.08 -50.78
N ALA A 932 -5.56 -8.20 -49.57
CA ALA A 932 -6.23 -7.92 -48.31
C ALA A 932 -5.22 -7.66 -47.18
N VAL A 933 -5.70 -7.03 -46.12
CA VAL A 933 -5.04 -6.96 -44.82
C VAL A 933 -5.57 -8.11 -43.95
N LEU A 934 -4.67 -8.82 -43.26
CA LEU A 934 -5.01 -9.94 -42.38
C LEU A 934 -4.66 -9.63 -40.93
N ILE A 935 -5.59 -9.86 -40.02
CA ILE A 935 -5.34 -9.75 -38.57
C ILE A 935 -5.42 -11.16 -37.99
N PRO A 936 -4.35 -11.73 -37.42
CA PRO A 936 -4.40 -13.08 -36.86
C PRO A 936 -5.59 -13.26 -35.92
N THR A 937 -6.31 -14.37 -36.02
CA THR A 937 -7.48 -14.63 -35.14
C THR A 937 -7.09 -14.92 -33.70
N ASN A 938 -5.85 -15.36 -33.47
CA ASN A 938 -5.30 -15.55 -32.14
C ASN A 938 -5.01 -14.19 -31.50
N THR A 939 -5.80 -13.83 -30.49
CA THR A 939 -5.69 -12.55 -29.78
C THR A 939 -4.31 -12.29 -29.22
N ILE A 940 -3.61 -13.31 -28.73
CA ILE A 940 -2.24 -13.19 -28.18
C ILE A 940 -1.25 -12.67 -29.24
N ILE A 941 -1.50 -12.93 -30.53
CA ILE A 941 -0.63 -12.51 -31.62
C ILE A 941 -0.93 -11.08 -32.05
N PHE A 942 -2.21 -10.71 -32.20
CA PHE A 942 -2.54 -9.39 -32.74
C PHE A 942 -2.63 -8.29 -31.69
N SER A 943 -2.93 -8.53 -30.41
CA SER A 943 -2.92 -7.47 -29.39
C SER A 943 -2.95 -8.03 -27.97
N ASN A 944 -2.34 -7.36 -27.00
CA ASN A 944 -2.61 -7.60 -25.58
C ASN A 944 -3.66 -6.64 -24.99
N ARG A 945 -4.27 -5.78 -25.82
CA ARG A 945 -5.27 -4.79 -25.39
C ARG A 945 -6.68 -5.35 -25.56
N GLU A 946 -7.36 -5.60 -24.44
CA GLU A 946 -8.73 -6.16 -24.44
C GLU A 946 -9.72 -5.27 -25.21
N GLU A 947 -9.56 -3.94 -25.10
CA GLU A 947 -10.37 -2.98 -25.86
C GLU A 947 -10.29 -3.24 -27.37
N LEU A 948 -9.10 -3.54 -27.90
CA LEU A 948 -8.94 -3.83 -29.32
C LEU A 948 -9.51 -5.20 -29.71
N HIS A 949 -9.51 -6.17 -28.79
CA HIS A 949 -10.18 -7.46 -29.02
C HIS A 949 -11.68 -7.28 -29.18
N ARG A 950 -12.28 -6.42 -28.34
CA ARG A 950 -13.69 -6.05 -28.43
C ARG A 950 -13.99 -5.37 -29.75
N VAL A 951 -13.22 -4.33 -30.13
CA VAL A 951 -13.40 -3.61 -31.40
C VAL A 951 -13.35 -4.57 -32.60
N ILE A 952 -12.32 -5.42 -32.70
CA ILE A 952 -12.19 -6.38 -33.81
C ILE A 952 -13.37 -7.37 -33.87
N ARG A 953 -13.83 -7.86 -32.70
CA ARG A 953 -14.98 -8.75 -32.61
C ARG A 953 -16.26 -8.08 -33.11
N ASP A 954 -16.45 -6.81 -32.76
CA ASP A 954 -17.64 -6.04 -33.11
C ASP A 954 -17.68 -5.65 -34.59
N MET A 955 -16.51 -5.52 -35.24
CA MET A 955 -16.41 -5.32 -36.69
C MET A 955 -16.93 -6.50 -37.53
N LYS A 956 -17.09 -7.70 -36.94
CA LYS A 956 -17.63 -8.92 -37.61
C LYS A 956 -16.93 -9.24 -38.94
N LEU A 957 -15.61 -9.10 -38.97
CA LEU A 957 -14.80 -9.32 -40.16
C LEU A 957 -14.84 -10.79 -40.62
N PRO A 958 -14.84 -11.08 -41.94
CA PRO A 958 -14.75 -12.44 -42.45
C PRO A 958 -13.40 -13.09 -42.07
N ILE A 959 -13.38 -14.41 -41.91
CA ILE A 959 -12.14 -15.15 -41.62
C ILE A 959 -11.58 -15.74 -42.91
N LYS A 960 -10.29 -15.51 -43.14
CA LYS A 960 -9.49 -16.08 -44.22
C LYS A 960 -8.45 -17.03 -43.66
N SER A 961 -8.47 -18.28 -44.15
CA SER A 961 -7.42 -19.27 -43.88
C SER A 961 -6.36 -19.23 -44.98
N LEU A 962 -5.08 -19.20 -44.58
CA LEU A 962 -3.92 -19.43 -45.44
C LEU A 962 -3.79 -20.91 -45.82
N THR A 963 -3.11 -21.22 -46.92
CA THR A 963 -2.88 -22.64 -47.31
C THR A 963 -1.99 -23.38 -46.32
N GLN A 964 -1.07 -22.69 -45.65
CA GLN A 964 -0.19 -23.22 -44.61
C GLN A 964 -0.18 -22.30 -43.39
N PRO A 965 0.06 -22.84 -42.18
CA PRO A 965 0.33 -22.01 -41.00
C PRO A 965 1.55 -21.12 -41.24
N HIS A 966 1.38 -19.83 -40.99
CA HIS A 966 2.44 -18.83 -41.08
C HIS A 966 3.14 -18.68 -39.73
N GLN A 967 4.47 -18.73 -39.72
CA GLN A 967 5.28 -18.55 -38.52
C GLN A 967 5.60 -17.06 -38.34
N PHE A 968 5.00 -16.42 -37.34
CA PHE A 968 5.22 -15.01 -37.04
C PHE A 968 6.54 -14.81 -36.26
N SER A 969 6.65 -15.39 -35.06
CA SER A 969 7.81 -15.20 -34.17
C SER A 969 8.52 -16.51 -33.84
N TYR A 970 9.73 -16.44 -33.28
CA TYR A 970 10.62 -17.56 -32.96
C TYR A 970 11.07 -17.54 -31.49
N ALA A 971 11.18 -16.36 -30.88
CA ALA A 971 11.60 -16.18 -29.49
C ALA A 971 10.92 -14.97 -28.83
N PRO A 972 10.73 -14.96 -27.50
CA PRO A 972 10.81 -16.11 -26.61
C PRO A 972 9.68 -17.12 -26.86
N PHE A 973 8.65 -16.75 -27.63
CA PHE A 973 7.54 -17.60 -28.01
C PHE A 973 7.49 -17.78 -29.53
N ALA A 974 7.26 -19.01 -29.99
CA ALA A 974 7.20 -19.35 -31.41
C ALA A 974 5.76 -19.29 -31.94
N TYR A 975 5.19 -18.10 -32.07
CA TYR A 975 3.81 -17.93 -32.51
C TYR A 975 3.63 -18.24 -33.99
N SER A 976 2.61 -19.03 -34.31
CA SER A 976 2.12 -19.26 -35.67
C SER A 976 0.61 -19.09 -35.74
N TRP A 977 0.12 -18.76 -36.93
CA TRP A 977 -1.31 -18.63 -37.21
C TRP A 977 -1.62 -19.04 -38.64
N GLN A 978 -2.83 -19.56 -38.87
CA GLN A 978 -3.31 -19.92 -40.20
C GLN A 978 -4.56 -19.11 -40.58
N ASP A 979 -5.38 -18.76 -39.58
CA ASP A 979 -6.63 -18.04 -39.76
C ASP A 979 -6.46 -16.57 -39.33
N GLY A 980 -6.85 -15.65 -40.21
CA GLY A 980 -6.88 -14.21 -39.94
C GLY A 980 -8.22 -13.58 -40.32
N TYR A 981 -8.62 -12.54 -39.61
CA TYR A 981 -9.70 -11.64 -40.03
C TYR A 981 -9.26 -10.88 -41.28
N GLU A 982 -10.07 -10.93 -42.34
CA GLU A 982 -9.79 -10.34 -43.64
C GLU A 982 -10.44 -8.97 -43.75
N VAL A 983 -9.61 -7.97 -44.03
CA VAL A 983 -10.01 -6.59 -44.32
C VAL A 983 -9.67 -6.32 -45.78
N ALA A 984 -10.70 -6.18 -46.62
CA ALA A 984 -10.53 -5.97 -48.04
C ALA A 984 -9.78 -4.66 -48.35
N VAL A 985 -8.90 -4.71 -49.34
CA VAL A 985 -8.20 -3.56 -49.91
C VAL A 985 -8.97 -3.14 -51.16
N GLU A 986 -9.82 -2.12 -51.03
CA GLU A 986 -10.64 -1.59 -52.14
C GLU A 986 -9.90 -0.55 -53.00
#